data_AF-A0A928NBV8-F1
#
_entry.id   AF-A0A928NBV8-F1
#
_cell.length_a   1.000
_cell.length_b   1.000
_cell.length_c   1.000
_cell.angle_alpha   90.00
_cell.angle_beta   90.00
_cell.angle_gamma   90.00
#
_symmetry.space_group_name_H-M   'P 1'
#
loop_
_entity.id
_entity.type
_entity.pdbx_description
1 polymer ?
#
loop_
_entity_poly.entity_id
_entity_poly.type
_entity_poly.pdbx_seq_one_letter_code
_entity_poly.pdbx_strand_id
1 'polypeptide(L)'
;MIRRLIAILLSGAMFLSSFCLVNANANKTIPEVPSVFTTEHIAYITGREGNQIEPYALITRAEVAAILSRLLREEFRNVNHGSVQRFADVREDQWFFEPVMLMVNLGIINGRTETEFSPDAPVTRAELAAIAARFAEEEAKEKVQFVDMENHWAKPYVEKVVDFGWMDGYGRVFYPDNRLIRAEVITTINRMLKREPETVADILPQDMLRFKDNSDTKAWYYLAIQEAANSHTHVMKEDGVHETWGKVLSVVPPVTLQNAARYQQATELTDQMVRKAMDDAVEKLRRNIPKWETKFPTAYSNNSQYGVSGGINWTSGMLTGCYWLAYEYTKDSAFREAALQHTNQFQTFAQNANNLNDHDTGFIYTPSCVAGYKIMKNDALRKTAISAAETLLTHYDWENNFIIRSGYRNVSNYNGYRTLVDSMMNIPLFFFAYQETAEQQFYQAAMEHYRTTMQYLIRNDGSSYHHYQFDPATGAPVGGVTHQGNSNESCWSRGHSWLLYGFPIAYSYTKDKEIIDVYKKVAYFYLNNLPSDNIPYWDFDFNEGSSEPRDASAAAITVCGFLEMCKWLPEGSADKIYFKNAADAQMRALITNCADTSVGNGLIGKVSHAVPQKNGILEYAVYGDYFYMEALMRYLNPDWQRYW
;
A
#
# COMPACT_ATOMS: atom_id res chain seq x y z
N MET A 1 16.18 -48.89 22.91
CA MET A 1 15.25 -47.85 23.39
C MET A 1 15.83 -46.90 24.46
N ILE A 2 16.95 -47.21 25.13
CA ILE A 2 17.49 -46.38 26.22
C ILE A 2 18.59 -45.38 25.76
N ARG A 3 19.12 -45.49 24.53
CA ARG A 3 20.13 -44.53 24.00
C ARG A 3 19.55 -43.28 23.30
N ARG A 4 18.24 -43.19 23.07
CA ARG A 4 17.59 -41.97 22.53
C ARG A 4 16.97 -41.06 23.59
N LEU A 5 16.85 -41.52 24.85
CA LEU A 5 16.36 -40.69 25.96
C LEU A 5 17.47 -39.83 26.61
N ILE A 6 18.75 -40.21 26.49
CA ILE A 6 19.86 -39.49 27.12
C ILE A 6 20.27 -38.24 26.32
N ALA A 7 20.00 -38.18 25.01
CA ALA A 7 20.27 -37.00 24.19
C ALA A 7 19.22 -35.88 24.33
N ILE A 8 18.02 -36.19 24.84
CA ILE A 8 16.94 -35.22 25.06
C ILE A 8 16.98 -34.64 26.49
N LEU A 9 17.64 -35.33 27.43
CA LEU A 9 17.76 -34.88 28.82
C LEU A 9 18.93 -33.91 29.08
N LEU A 10 19.87 -33.75 28.16
CA LEU A 10 20.97 -32.77 28.27
C LEU A 10 20.67 -31.41 27.62
N SER A 11 19.60 -31.29 26.83
CA SER A 11 19.15 -30.01 26.23
C SER A 11 17.93 -29.39 26.93
N GLY A 12 17.29 -30.09 27.86
CA GLY A 12 16.02 -29.68 28.47
C GLY A 12 16.08 -29.20 29.93
N ALA A 13 17.23 -29.23 30.59
CA ALA A 13 17.33 -29.01 32.04
C ALA A 13 17.89 -27.63 32.47
N MET A 14 17.89 -26.63 31.59
CA MET A 14 18.33 -25.26 31.93
C MET A 14 17.26 -24.16 31.81
N PHE A 15 16.00 -24.53 31.60
CA PHE A 15 14.89 -23.57 31.55
C PHE A 15 13.83 -23.96 32.58
N LEU A 16 14.09 -23.60 33.84
CA LEU A 16 13.09 -23.42 34.91
C LEU A 16 13.85 -22.90 36.15
N SER A 17 14.41 -21.70 36.04
CA SER A 17 14.70 -20.89 37.22
C SER A 17 14.03 -19.55 37.00
N SER A 18 13.12 -19.23 37.91
CA SER A 18 12.45 -17.95 38.04
C SER A 18 13.32 -16.79 37.58
N PHE A 19 12.76 -15.92 36.74
CA PHE A 19 13.29 -14.60 36.44
C PHE A 19 13.44 -13.83 37.75
N CYS A 20 14.60 -13.94 38.38
CA CYS A 20 15.20 -12.82 39.08
C CYS A 20 16.09 -12.14 38.04
N LEU A 21 15.51 -11.21 37.29
CA LEU A 21 16.27 -10.06 36.82
C LEU A 21 16.87 -9.45 38.10
N VAL A 22 18.14 -9.75 38.36
CA VAL A 22 18.92 -8.86 39.20
C VAL A 22 19.01 -7.60 38.37
N ASN A 23 18.20 -6.61 38.75
CA ASN A 23 18.26 -5.27 38.19
C ASN A 23 19.59 -4.64 38.66
N ALA A 24 20.68 -5.10 38.07
CA ALA A 24 21.98 -4.49 38.21
C ALA A 24 21.94 -3.23 37.34
N ASN A 25 21.50 -2.12 37.97
CA ASN A 25 21.72 -0.71 37.60
C ASN A 25 20.43 0.13 37.50
N ALA A 26 19.79 0.38 38.63
CA ALA A 26 18.72 1.37 38.78
C ALA A 26 19.19 2.86 38.64
N ASN A 27 20.38 3.13 38.10
CA ASN A 27 20.97 4.48 38.02
C ASN A 27 21.76 4.75 36.73
N LYS A 28 21.61 3.94 35.67
CA LYS A 28 22.24 4.23 34.37
C LYS A 28 21.33 5.11 33.53
N THR A 29 21.86 6.22 33.02
CA THR A 29 21.23 7.01 31.95
C THR A 29 21.02 6.11 30.72
N ILE A 30 19.77 6.01 30.27
CA ILE A 30 19.39 5.19 29.12
C ILE A 30 19.95 5.86 27.85
N PRO A 31 20.74 5.15 27.01
CA PRO A 31 21.31 5.73 25.81
C PRO A 31 20.25 6.26 24.85
N GLU A 32 20.54 7.35 24.13
CA GLU A 32 19.69 7.81 23.03
C GLU A 32 19.74 6.86 21.84
N VAL A 33 18.68 6.91 21.01
CA VAL A 33 18.62 6.12 19.77
C VAL A 33 19.80 6.52 18.87
N PRO A 34 20.59 5.55 18.34
CA PRO A 34 21.69 5.85 17.45
C PRO A 34 21.26 6.76 16.29
N SER A 35 22.01 7.84 16.07
CA SER A 35 21.64 8.94 15.16
C SER A 35 21.37 8.52 13.70
N VAL A 36 21.93 7.39 13.29
CA VAL A 36 21.74 6.78 11.96
C VAL A 36 20.35 6.14 11.77
N PHE A 37 19.68 5.76 12.86
CA PHE A 37 18.37 5.14 12.81
C PHE A 37 17.24 6.17 12.84
N THR A 38 16.13 5.81 12.21
CA THR A 38 14.90 6.58 12.31
C THR A 38 14.32 6.51 13.73
N THR A 39 13.80 7.63 14.21
CA THR A 39 13.03 7.70 15.45
C THR A 39 11.54 7.36 15.23
N GLU A 40 11.12 7.16 13.97
CA GLU A 40 9.76 6.72 13.66
C GLU A 40 9.60 5.23 13.96
N HIS A 41 8.50 4.84 14.61
CA HIS A 41 8.22 3.45 14.93
C HIS A 41 7.66 2.75 13.70
N ILE A 42 8.56 2.46 12.77
CA ILE A 42 8.30 1.62 11.60
C ILE A 42 8.57 0.16 11.96
N ALA A 43 7.71 -0.74 11.47
CA ALA A 43 7.98 -2.16 11.51
C ALA A 43 9.25 -2.48 10.71
N TYR A 44 10.11 -3.31 11.29
CA TYR A 44 11.37 -3.70 10.67
C TYR A 44 11.49 -5.21 10.47
N ILE A 45 10.53 -5.98 10.98
CA ILE A 45 10.37 -7.41 10.73
C ILE A 45 9.02 -7.71 10.09
N THR A 46 9.01 -8.70 9.20
CA THR A 46 7.78 -9.22 8.58
C THR A 46 7.59 -10.69 8.96
N GLY A 47 6.33 -11.12 8.92
CA GLY A 47 5.97 -12.53 9.05
C GLY A 47 6.47 -13.38 7.87
N ARG A 48 6.54 -14.68 8.10
CA ARG A 48 6.80 -15.75 7.13
C ARG A 48 5.47 -16.39 6.69
N GLU A 49 5.57 -17.39 5.81
CA GLU A 49 4.43 -18.10 5.23
C GLU A 49 3.45 -18.61 6.31
N GLY A 50 2.15 -18.55 6.02
CA GLY A 50 1.11 -19.08 6.92
C GLY A 50 0.75 -18.20 8.13
N ASN A 51 1.12 -16.92 8.11
CA ASN A 51 0.93 -15.95 9.19
C ASN A 51 1.73 -16.28 10.47
N GLN A 52 3.01 -16.63 10.31
CA GLN A 52 3.93 -16.96 11.40
C GLN A 52 5.06 -15.94 11.48
N ILE A 53 5.72 -15.80 12.62
CA ILE A 53 6.89 -14.92 12.81
C ILE A 53 8.16 -15.67 13.23
N GLU A 54 7.98 -16.93 13.64
CA GLU A 54 8.98 -17.92 14.03
C GLU A 54 9.95 -17.41 15.12
N PRO A 55 9.47 -17.07 16.33
CA PRO A 55 10.27 -16.46 17.39
C PRO A 55 11.54 -17.26 17.75
N TYR A 56 11.44 -18.60 17.68
CA TYR A 56 12.51 -19.54 18.03
C TYR A 56 13.39 -19.97 16.84
N ALA A 57 13.11 -19.51 15.62
CA ALA A 57 13.99 -19.82 14.49
C ALA A 57 15.31 -19.08 14.62
N LEU A 58 16.41 -19.75 14.26
CA LEU A 58 17.71 -19.11 14.14
C LEU A 58 17.63 -18.00 13.09
N ILE A 59 18.22 -16.85 13.39
CA ILE A 59 18.25 -15.72 12.47
C ILE A 59 19.61 -15.64 11.77
N THR A 60 19.56 -15.44 10.46
CA THR A 60 20.73 -15.43 9.60
C THR A 60 21.42 -14.06 9.57
N ARG A 61 22.68 -14.01 9.15
CA ARG A 61 23.43 -12.76 8.97
C ARG A 61 22.78 -11.84 7.92
N ALA A 62 22.25 -12.41 6.84
CA ALA A 62 21.52 -11.65 5.82
C ALA A 62 20.23 -11.02 6.38
N GLU A 63 19.48 -11.73 7.21
CA GLU A 63 18.28 -11.17 7.86
C GLU A 63 18.62 -10.03 8.82
N VAL A 64 19.69 -10.15 9.61
CA VAL A 64 20.15 -9.06 10.48
C VAL A 64 20.53 -7.83 9.66
N ALA A 65 21.26 -8.00 8.55
CA ALA A 65 21.60 -6.89 7.66
C ALA A 65 20.35 -6.20 7.11
N ALA A 66 19.37 -6.97 6.67
CA ALA A 66 18.11 -6.45 6.15
C ALA A 66 17.23 -5.76 7.20
N ILE A 67 17.25 -6.22 8.45
CA ILE A 67 16.55 -5.55 9.55
C ILE A 67 17.20 -4.18 9.80
N LEU A 68 18.52 -4.13 9.97
CA LEU A 68 19.23 -2.89 10.29
C LEU A 68 19.15 -1.88 9.13
N SER A 69 19.20 -2.34 7.87
CA SER A 69 19.07 -1.46 6.70
C SER A 69 17.71 -0.76 6.62
N ARG A 70 16.62 -1.42 7.04
CA ARG A 70 15.27 -0.83 7.06
C ARG A 70 15.14 0.30 8.08
N LEU A 71 15.89 0.20 9.17
CA LEU A 71 15.86 1.16 10.28
C LEU A 71 16.67 2.43 10.01
N LEU A 72 17.50 2.47 8.96
CA LEU A 72 18.30 3.66 8.64
C LEU A 72 17.45 4.84 8.16
N ARG A 73 17.84 6.05 8.55
CA ARG A 73 17.31 7.28 7.94
C ARG A 73 17.63 7.32 6.44
N GLU A 74 16.78 8.00 5.68
CA GLU A 74 16.86 8.03 4.21
C GLU A 74 18.21 8.51 3.69
N GLU A 75 18.83 9.49 4.34
CA GLU A 75 20.16 10.03 4.00
C GLU A 75 21.29 8.98 4.04
N PHE A 76 21.15 7.94 4.89
CA PHE A 76 22.11 6.84 4.96
C PHE A 76 21.79 5.69 4.00
N ARG A 77 20.58 5.64 3.41
CA ARG A 77 20.16 4.60 2.47
C ARG A 77 20.58 4.89 1.02
N ASN A 78 20.78 6.15 0.67
CA ASN A 78 20.99 6.62 -0.72
C ASN A 78 22.44 7.00 -1.05
N VAL A 79 23.43 6.46 -0.33
CA VAL A 79 24.84 6.82 -0.53
C VAL A 79 25.38 6.15 -1.80
N ASN A 80 25.91 6.92 -2.74
CA ASN A 80 26.48 6.39 -3.98
C ASN A 80 27.80 5.65 -3.66
N HIS A 81 27.76 4.33 -3.66
CA HIS A 81 28.86 3.49 -3.20
C HIS A 81 29.91 3.35 -4.31
N GLY A 82 31.11 3.89 -4.08
CA GLY A 82 32.29 3.69 -4.95
C GLY A 82 32.74 2.23 -5.02
N SER A 83 34.02 1.97 -5.33
CA SER A 83 34.57 0.60 -5.47
C SER A 83 34.18 -0.33 -4.31
N VAL A 84 33.23 -1.23 -4.56
CA VAL A 84 32.57 -2.05 -3.54
C VAL A 84 33.44 -3.26 -3.17
N GLN A 85 33.61 -3.53 -1.87
CA GLN A 85 34.15 -4.81 -1.40
C GLN A 85 33.14 -5.92 -1.73
N ARG A 86 33.50 -6.84 -2.64
CA ARG A 86 32.62 -7.91 -3.10
C ARG A 86 32.92 -9.21 -2.35
N PHE A 87 31.88 -9.87 -1.86
CA PHE A 87 31.97 -11.22 -1.31
C PHE A 87 31.59 -12.24 -2.39
N ALA A 88 32.26 -13.38 -2.42
CA ALA A 88 32.03 -14.42 -3.42
C ALA A 88 30.63 -15.08 -3.29
N ASP A 89 30.05 -15.01 -2.08
CA ASP A 89 28.79 -15.64 -1.68
C ASP A 89 27.61 -14.66 -1.59
N VAL A 90 27.77 -13.42 -2.08
CA VAL A 90 26.72 -12.40 -2.13
C VAL A 90 26.58 -11.89 -3.56
N ARG A 91 25.56 -12.36 -4.28
CA ARG A 91 25.31 -12.04 -5.70
C ARG A 91 24.23 -10.98 -5.86
N GLU A 92 24.34 -10.16 -6.92
CA GLU A 92 23.43 -9.04 -7.23
C GLU A 92 21.96 -9.46 -7.39
N ASP A 93 21.67 -10.72 -7.73
CA ASP A 93 20.32 -11.26 -7.92
C ASP A 93 19.63 -11.71 -6.62
N GLN A 94 20.31 -11.67 -5.48
CA GLN A 94 19.79 -12.17 -4.21
C GLN A 94 19.08 -11.06 -3.42
N TRP A 95 17.99 -11.43 -2.72
CA TRP A 95 17.15 -10.47 -1.96
C TRP A 95 17.92 -9.68 -0.90
N PHE A 96 19.03 -10.23 -0.40
CA PHE A 96 19.86 -9.61 0.63
C PHE A 96 21.07 -8.84 0.07
N PHE A 97 21.26 -8.78 -1.25
CA PHE A 97 22.42 -8.10 -1.84
C PHE A 97 22.54 -6.66 -1.37
N GLU A 98 21.53 -5.83 -1.67
CA GLU A 98 21.54 -4.41 -1.32
C GLU A 98 21.67 -4.17 0.20
N PRO A 99 20.88 -4.83 1.08
CA PRO A 99 21.07 -4.69 2.53
C PRO A 99 22.46 -5.05 3.03
N VAL A 100 23.03 -6.17 2.55
CA VAL A 100 24.36 -6.61 2.96
C VAL A 100 25.41 -5.60 2.50
N MET A 101 25.36 -5.18 1.24
CA MET A 101 26.30 -4.20 0.70
C MET A 101 26.22 -2.87 1.44
N LEU A 102 25.02 -2.39 1.73
CA LEU A 102 24.81 -1.16 2.49
C LEU A 102 25.42 -1.23 3.90
N MET A 103 25.11 -2.29 4.65
CA MET A 103 25.62 -2.46 6.02
C MET A 103 27.15 -2.63 6.06
N VAL A 104 27.72 -3.28 5.05
CA VAL A 104 29.18 -3.45 4.92
C VAL A 104 29.86 -2.13 4.57
N ASN A 105 29.28 -1.36 3.64
CA ASN A 105 29.83 -0.06 3.24
C ASN A 105 29.79 0.97 4.35
N LEU A 106 28.79 0.89 5.24
CA LEU A 106 28.73 1.71 6.46
C LEU A 106 29.67 1.21 7.57
N GLY A 107 30.37 0.10 7.35
CA GLY A 107 31.25 -0.53 8.34
C GLY A 107 30.52 -1.15 9.52
N ILE A 108 29.20 -1.33 9.43
CA ILE A 108 28.32 -1.83 10.50
C ILE A 108 28.41 -3.36 10.59
N ILE A 109 28.49 -4.05 9.46
CA ILE A 109 28.65 -5.50 9.41
C ILE A 109 29.87 -5.85 8.56
N ASN A 110 30.76 -6.68 9.08
CA ASN A 110 31.91 -7.17 8.33
C ASN A 110 31.66 -8.60 7.84
N GLY A 111 32.31 -8.97 6.73
CA GLY A 111 32.42 -10.38 6.33
C GLY A 111 33.14 -11.20 7.39
N ARG A 112 32.92 -12.53 7.40
CA ARG A 112 33.67 -13.45 8.27
C ARG A 112 35.11 -13.60 7.80
N THR A 113 35.33 -13.44 6.50
CA THR A 113 36.65 -13.28 5.89
C THR A 113 36.62 -12.08 4.94
N GLU A 114 37.76 -11.76 4.33
CA GLU A 114 37.83 -10.68 3.32
C GLU A 114 36.97 -10.96 2.09
N THR A 115 36.69 -12.24 1.78
CA THR A 115 35.98 -12.68 0.57
C THR A 115 34.66 -13.42 0.83
N GLU A 116 34.30 -13.68 2.09
CA GLU A 116 33.10 -14.44 2.46
C GLU A 116 32.27 -13.72 3.53
N PHE A 117 30.98 -13.55 3.26
CA PHE A 117 30.03 -12.95 4.21
C PHE A 117 29.27 -13.98 5.05
N SER A 118 29.03 -15.17 4.51
CA SER A 118 28.18 -16.26 5.01
C SER A 118 26.73 -15.82 5.28
N PRO A 119 25.96 -15.39 4.26
CA PRO A 119 24.64 -14.76 4.43
C PRO A 119 23.61 -15.65 5.14
N ASP A 120 23.59 -16.94 4.83
CA ASP A 120 22.60 -17.90 5.38
C ASP A 120 23.03 -18.49 6.73
N ALA A 121 24.22 -18.15 7.23
CA ALA A 121 24.69 -18.65 8.51
C ALA A 121 23.98 -17.94 9.66
N PRO A 122 23.59 -18.66 10.74
CA PRO A 122 23.10 -18.03 11.96
C PRO A 122 24.12 -17.07 12.56
N VAL A 123 23.63 -15.98 13.12
CA VAL A 123 24.44 -15.02 13.88
C VAL A 123 24.68 -15.52 15.31
N THR A 124 25.89 -15.30 15.85
CA THR A 124 26.20 -15.59 17.26
C THR A 124 25.94 -14.38 18.17
N ARG A 125 25.85 -14.61 19.49
CA ARG A 125 25.77 -13.53 20.50
C ARG A 125 26.94 -12.55 20.39
N ALA A 126 28.16 -13.05 20.18
CA ALA A 126 29.34 -12.24 19.99
C ALA A 126 29.29 -11.41 18.69
N GLU A 127 28.81 -12.01 17.59
CA GLU A 127 28.64 -11.29 16.33
C GLU A 127 27.61 -10.16 16.46
N LEU A 128 26.46 -10.41 17.10
CA LEU A 128 25.46 -9.36 17.35
C LEU A 128 26.00 -8.26 18.27
N ALA A 129 26.71 -8.62 19.35
CA ALA A 129 27.33 -7.65 20.25
C ALA A 129 28.31 -6.74 19.50
N ALA A 130 29.12 -7.30 18.60
CA ALA A 130 30.04 -6.53 17.77
C ALA A 130 29.32 -5.59 16.79
N ILE A 131 28.19 -6.02 16.22
CA ILE A 131 27.35 -5.18 15.35
C ILE A 131 26.72 -4.04 16.15
N ALA A 132 26.06 -4.36 17.27
CA ALA A 132 25.41 -3.37 18.14
C ALA A 132 26.42 -2.34 18.68
N ALA A 133 27.60 -2.78 19.15
CA ALA A 133 28.65 -1.90 19.68
C ALA A 133 29.14 -0.82 18.70
N ARG A 134 29.00 -1.02 17.39
CA ARG A 134 29.37 -0.02 16.36
C ARG A 134 28.40 1.16 16.30
N PHE A 135 27.19 1.01 16.83
CA PHE A 135 26.20 2.08 16.93
C PHE A 135 26.33 2.90 18.21
N ALA A 136 27.08 2.42 19.19
CA ALA A 136 27.34 3.18 20.40
C ALA A 136 28.41 4.25 20.13
N GLU A 137 28.02 5.53 20.24
CA GLU A 137 28.93 6.66 19.98
C GLU A 137 29.95 6.86 21.12
N GLU A 138 29.60 6.50 22.35
CA GLU A 138 30.49 6.59 23.53
C GLU A 138 31.22 5.28 23.83
N GLU A 139 32.39 5.37 24.47
CA GLU A 139 33.13 4.21 25.00
C GLU A 139 32.46 3.62 26.25
N ALA A 140 32.69 2.32 26.49
CA ALA A 140 32.17 1.63 27.67
C ALA A 140 32.78 2.21 28.97
N LYS A 141 31.93 2.58 29.93
CA LYS A 141 32.33 3.13 31.24
C LYS A 141 32.59 2.02 32.25
N GLU A 142 31.90 0.89 32.14
CA GLU A 142 32.03 -0.25 33.02
C GLU A 142 32.69 -1.46 32.33
N LYS A 143 33.57 -2.13 33.07
CA LYS A 143 34.13 -3.42 32.65
C LYS A 143 33.31 -4.55 33.24
N VAL A 144 32.79 -5.43 32.38
CA VAL A 144 32.09 -6.65 32.80
C VAL A 144 33.06 -7.82 32.95
N GLN A 145 32.82 -8.65 33.98
CA GLN A 145 33.62 -9.81 34.30
C GLN A 145 32.88 -11.12 34.02
N PHE A 146 32.66 -11.41 32.73
CA PHE A 146 32.18 -12.71 32.29
C PHE A 146 33.34 -13.70 32.12
N VAL A 147 33.21 -14.88 32.70
CA VAL A 147 34.29 -15.89 32.76
C VAL A 147 34.65 -16.46 31.38
N ASP A 148 33.67 -16.53 30.49
CA ASP A 148 33.80 -17.00 29.11
C ASP A 148 34.26 -15.91 28.14
N MET A 149 34.48 -14.68 28.62
CA MET A 149 34.94 -13.55 27.82
C MET A 149 36.40 -13.18 28.04
N GLU A 150 37.11 -13.79 29.00
CA GLU A 150 38.46 -13.35 29.41
C GLU A 150 39.45 -13.22 28.24
N ASN A 151 39.41 -14.16 27.30
CA ASN A 151 40.27 -14.21 26.10
C ASN A 151 39.47 -14.20 24.78
N HIS A 152 38.19 -13.82 24.83
CA HIS A 152 37.32 -13.86 23.65
C HIS A 152 37.43 -12.55 22.85
N TRP A 153 37.52 -12.63 21.53
CA TRP A 153 37.71 -11.48 20.63
C TRP A 153 36.62 -10.40 20.79
N ALA A 154 35.40 -10.82 21.13
CA ALA A 154 34.26 -9.93 21.28
C ALA A 154 34.18 -9.21 22.63
N LYS A 155 35.12 -9.46 23.56
CA LYS A 155 35.13 -8.84 24.89
C LYS A 155 34.90 -7.32 24.89
N PRO A 156 35.64 -6.50 24.12
CA PRO A 156 35.43 -5.04 24.12
C PRO A 156 34.02 -4.66 23.63
N TYR A 157 33.45 -5.41 22.68
CA TYR A 157 32.10 -5.16 22.19
C TYR A 157 31.04 -5.55 23.21
N VAL A 158 31.23 -6.69 23.88
CA VAL A 158 30.36 -7.16 24.97
C VAL A 158 30.36 -6.18 26.13
N GLU A 159 31.53 -5.67 26.52
CA GLU A 159 31.64 -4.62 27.54
C GLU A 159 30.80 -3.40 27.19
N LYS A 160 30.84 -2.98 25.92
CA LYS A 160 30.08 -1.83 25.43
C LYS A 160 28.57 -2.05 25.42
N VAL A 161 28.08 -3.14 24.82
CA VAL A 161 26.63 -3.37 24.70
C VAL A 161 25.96 -3.66 26.05
N VAL A 162 26.71 -4.20 27.02
CA VAL A 162 26.21 -4.41 28.38
C VAL A 162 26.21 -3.10 29.16
N ASP A 163 27.22 -2.25 28.97
CA ASP A 163 27.23 -0.92 29.59
C ASP A 163 26.05 -0.06 29.13
N PHE A 164 25.72 -0.16 27.83
CA PHE A 164 24.57 0.52 27.20
C PHE A 164 23.21 -0.14 27.52
N GLY A 165 23.19 -1.29 28.18
CA GLY A 165 21.94 -2.02 28.50
C GLY A 165 21.26 -2.67 27.29
N TRP A 166 21.95 -2.81 26.16
CA TRP A 166 21.39 -3.43 24.95
C TRP A 166 21.40 -4.95 25.03
N MET A 167 22.40 -5.54 25.70
CA MET A 167 22.49 -6.99 25.93
C MET A 167 22.88 -7.29 27.37
N ASP A 168 22.46 -8.47 27.86
CA ASP A 168 22.76 -8.94 29.20
C ASP A 168 23.53 -10.26 29.19
N GLY A 169 24.22 -10.54 30.30
CA GLY A 169 24.78 -11.85 30.61
C GLY A 169 23.89 -12.67 31.55
N TYR A 170 24.18 -13.96 31.64
CA TYR A 170 23.50 -14.90 32.52
C TYR A 170 24.37 -15.16 33.75
N GLY A 171 24.19 -14.32 34.78
CA GLY A 171 25.05 -14.32 35.95
C GLY A 171 26.48 -13.94 35.58
N ARG A 172 27.42 -14.90 35.61
CA ARG A 172 28.84 -14.66 35.29
C ARG A 172 29.26 -15.13 33.89
N VAL A 173 28.32 -15.48 33.01
CA VAL A 173 28.58 -16.06 31.68
C VAL A 173 27.81 -15.29 30.61
N PHE A 174 28.41 -15.06 29.43
CA PHE A 174 27.76 -14.33 28.32
C PHE A 174 27.24 -15.24 27.19
N TYR A 175 27.84 -16.42 27.03
CA TYR A 175 27.66 -17.37 25.94
C TYR A 175 27.94 -16.80 24.53
N PRO A 176 29.16 -16.29 24.27
CA PRO A 176 29.48 -15.55 23.04
C PRO A 176 29.23 -16.37 21.75
N ASP A 177 29.46 -17.68 21.78
CA ASP A 177 29.36 -18.55 20.61
C ASP A 177 27.96 -19.15 20.39
N ASN A 178 27.00 -18.86 21.27
CA ASN A 178 25.62 -19.32 21.07
C ASN A 178 24.99 -18.62 19.87
N ARG A 179 24.30 -19.41 19.05
CA ARG A 179 23.52 -18.92 17.91
C ARG A 179 22.21 -18.32 18.42
N LEU A 180 21.85 -17.18 17.87
CA LEU A 180 20.68 -16.42 18.30
C LEU A 180 19.43 -16.80 17.53
N ILE A 181 18.30 -16.79 18.24
CA ILE A 181 16.96 -16.87 17.64
C ILE A 181 16.44 -15.46 17.28
N ARG A 182 15.43 -15.40 16.41
CA ARG A 182 14.79 -14.15 15.97
C ARG A 182 14.34 -13.28 17.14
N ALA A 183 13.69 -13.87 18.14
CA ALA A 183 13.22 -13.15 19.32
C ALA A 183 14.34 -12.44 20.09
N GLU A 184 15.50 -13.08 20.27
CA GLU A 184 16.63 -12.48 21.01
C GLU A 184 17.25 -11.28 20.26
N VAL A 185 17.35 -11.37 18.94
CA VAL A 185 17.85 -10.27 18.11
C VAL A 185 16.88 -9.10 18.12
N ILE A 186 15.58 -9.36 17.98
CA ILE A 186 14.52 -8.36 18.05
C ILE A 186 14.57 -7.60 19.38
N THR A 187 14.64 -8.32 20.51
CA THR A 187 14.73 -7.68 21.82
C THR A 187 15.96 -6.79 21.96
N THR A 188 17.11 -7.22 21.42
CA THR A 188 18.33 -6.42 21.43
C THR A 188 18.17 -5.13 20.60
N ILE A 189 17.57 -5.24 19.41
CA ILE A 189 17.34 -4.10 18.51
C ILE A 189 16.32 -3.13 19.11
N ASN A 190 15.24 -3.61 19.73
CA ASN A 190 14.28 -2.76 20.43
C ASN A 190 14.92 -1.91 21.53
N ARG A 191 15.81 -2.50 22.33
CA ARG A 191 16.59 -1.75 23.34
C ARG A 191 17.48 -0.68 22.71
N MET A 192 18.12 -1.00 21.57
CA MET A 192 18.90 -0.01 20.81
C MET A 192 18.03 1.15 20.30
N LEU A 193 16.76 0.89 20.02
CA LEU A 193 15.81 1.86 19.48
C LEU A 193 14.95 2.54 20.57
N LYS A 194 15.12 2.20 21.86
CA LYS A 194 14.25 2.61 22.97
C LYS A 194 12.77 2.28 22.72
N ARG A 195 12.51 1.07 22.21
CA ARG A 195 11.17 0.58 21.83
C ARG A 195 10.73 -0.56 22.74
N GLU A 196 10.24 -0.22 23.92
CA GLU A 196 9.95 -1.21 24.96
C GLU A 196 8.60 -0.94 25.62
N PRO A 197 7.47 -1.43 25.05
CA PRO A 197 6.22 -1.50 25.79
C PRO A 197 6.38 -2.45 26.99
N GLU A 198 5.87 -2.05 28.15
CA GLU A 198 6.03 -2.79 29.41
C GLU A 198 4.99 -3.91 29.55
N THR A 199 3.77 -3.63 29.10
CA THR A 199 2.61 -4.50 29.28
C THR A 199 1.78 -4.60 28.01
N VAL A 200 0.89 -5.60 27.95
CA VAL A 200 -0.07 -5.74 26.84
C VAL A 200 -1.06 -4.56 26.78
N ALA A 201 -1.24 -3.82 27.87
CA ALA A 201 -2.07 -2.62 27.87
C ALA A 201 -1.38 -1.43 27.16
N ASP A 202 -0.07 -1.51 26.94
CA ASP A 202 0.69 -0.47 26.27
C ASP A 202 0.64 -0.55 24.75
N ILE A 203 0.19 -1.68 24.19
CA ILE A 203 0.00 -1.85 22.74
C ILE A 203 -1.48 -1.71 22.38
N LEU A 204 -1.81 -1.75 21.09
CA LEU A 204 -3.18 -1.69 20.57
C LEU A 204 -3.57 -3.02 19.93
N PRO A 205 -4.04 -4.02 20.70
CA PRO A 205 -4.19 -5.36 20.19
C PRO A 205 -5.11 -5.46 18.99
N GLN A 206 -6.17 -4.65 18.92
CA GLN A 206 -7.19 -4.78 17.89
C GLN A 206 -6.71 -4.36 16.50
N ASP A 207 -5.80 -3.40 16.41
CA ASP A 207 -5.37 -2.81 15.13
C ASP A 207 -4.04 -3.39 14.63
N MET A 208 -3.31 -4.09 15.49
CA MET A 208 -1.98 -4.63 15.18
C MET A 208 -2.04 -5.96 14.41
N LEU A 209 -1.05 -6.17 13.55
CA LEU A 209 -0.73 -7.47 12.98
C LEU A 209 -0.51 -8.49 14.09
N ARG A 210 -1.14 -9.67 13.96
CA ARG A 210 -1.00 -10.78 14.90
C ARG A 210 -0.55 -12.04 14.17
N PHE A 211 0.39 -12.77 14.77
CA PHE A 211 0.95 -14.00 14.22
C PHE A 211 0.46 -15.22 15.00
N LYS A 212 0.22 -16.32 14.30
CA LYS A 212 -0.33 -17.55 14.90
C LYS A 212 0.58 -18.15 15.99
N ASP A 213 1.88 -18.01 15.81
CA ASP A 213 2.92 -18.52 16.70
C ASP A 213 3.45 -17.46 17.69
N ASN A 214 2.84 -16.28 17.71
CA ASN A 214 3.04 -15.23 18.72
C ASN A 214 1.71 -14.81 19.34
N SER A 215 0.91 -15.78 19.81
CA SER A 215 -0.41 -15.54 20.41
C SER A 215 -0.41 -15.55 21.95
N ASP A 216 0.61 -16.12 22.58
CA ASP A 216 0.72 -16.15 24.03
C ASP A 216 1.28 -14.82 24.54
N THR A 217 0.41 -13.99 25.12
CA THR A 217 0.79 -12.68 25.64
C THR A 217 1.71 -12.73 26.86
N LYS A 218 1.91 -13.91 27.44
CA LYS A 218 2.85 -14.14 28.55
C LYS A 218 4.22 -14.61 28.07
N ALA A 219 4.39 -14.87 26.78
CA ALA A 219 5.70 -15.21 26.23
C ALA A 219 6.64 -14.00 26.40
N TRP A 220 7.87 -14.24 26.86
CA TRP A 220 8.85 -13.19 27.17
C TRP A 220 9.16 -12.27 25.98
N TYR A 221 9.00 -12.78 24.75
CA TYR A 221 9.24 -12.06 23.51
C TYR A 221 7.99 -11.42 22.90
N TYR A 222 6.80 -11.64 23.48
CA TYR A 222 5.53 -11.27 22.84
C TYR A 222 5.51 -9.78 22.48
N LEU A 223 5.76 -8.91 23.46
CA LEU A 223 5.76 -7.46 23.29
C LEU A 223 6.86 -7.02 22.32
N ALA A 224 8.07 -7.58 22.44
CA ALA A 224 9.19 -7.25 21.56
C ALA A 224 8.88 -7.59 20.09
N ILE A 225 8.20 -8.71 19.83
CA ILE A 225 7.76 -9.06 18.48
C ILE A 225 6.67 -8.14 17.97
N GLN A 226 5.69 -7.78 18.81
CA GLN A 226 4.64 -6.87 18.38
C GLN A 226 5.21 -5.50 18.00
N GLU A 227 6.13 -4.98 18.81
CA GLU A 227 6.89 -3.75 18.56
C GLU A 227 7.68 -3.80 17.26
N ALA A 228 8.33 -4.93 16.96
CA ALA A 228 9.11 -5.06 15.75
C ALA A 228 8.28 -5.16 14.46
N ALA A 229 7.09 -5.75 14.57
CA ALA A 229 6.29 -6.18 13.42
C ALA A 229 5.18 -5.19 13.03
N ASN A 230 4.92 -4.18 13.86
CA ASN A 230 3.89 -3.19 13.63
C ASN A 230 4.51 -1.81 13.57
N SER A 231 4.15 -1.03 12.56
CA SER A 231 4.43 0.40 12.61
C SER A 231 3.40 1.05 13.52
N HIS A 232 3.75 2.04 14.33
CA HIS A 232 2.80 2.75 15.18
C HIS A 232 3.26 4.16 15.53
N THR A 233 2.35 4.98 16.06
CA THR A 233 2.73 6.15 16.86
C THR A 233 2.92 5.73 18.31
N HIS A 234 3.66 6.51 19.10
CA HIS A 234 3.90 6.23 20.50
C HIS A 234 3.94 7.50 21.34
N VAL A 235 3.81 7.31 22.65
CA VAL A 235 4.12 8.30 23.68
C VAL A 235 5.02 7.62 24.71
N MET A 236 6.17 8.23 25.00
CA MET A 236 7.05 7.78 26.07
C MET A 236 6.39 7.98 27.43
N LYS A 237 6.47 6.97 28.30
CA LYS A 237 6.04 7.07 29.69
C LYS A 237 6.99 7.95 30.50
N GLU A 238 6.54 8.37 31.69
CA GLU A 238 7.31 9.22 32.59
C GLU A 238 8.63 8.60 33.07
N ASP A 239 8.77 7.27 33.00
CA ASP A 239 10.00 6.55 33.35
C ASP A 239 11.13 6.70 32.33
N GLY A 240 10.83 7.21 31.12
CA GLY A 240 11.79 7.40 30.03
C GLY A 240 12.34 6.10 29.42
N VAL A 241 11.82 4.94 29.82
CA VAL A 241 12.17 3.61 29.29
C VAL A 241 11.06 3.09 28.40
N HIS A 242 9.84 3.10 28.92
CA HIS A 242 8.73 2.40 28.29
C HIS A 242 7.85 3.37 27.51
N GLU A 243 7.05 2.80 26.62
CA GLU A 243 6.14 3.55 25.77
C GLU A 243 4.72 2.98 25.82
N THR A 244 3.78 3.77 25.29
CA THR A 244 2.42 3.35 24.99
C THR A 244 2.10 3.71 23.54
N TRP A 245 1.50 2.79 22.79
CA TRP A 245 1.11 2.96 21.40
C TRP A 245 -0.10 3.88 21.27
N GLY A 246 -0.07 4.76 20.27
CA GLY A 246 -1.17 5.67 19.95
C GLY A 246 -2.07 5.17 18.81
N LYS A 247 -1.47 4.71 17.70
CA LYS A 247 -2.16 4.18 16.51
C LYS A 247 -1.22 3.26 15.75
N VAL A 248 -1.70 2.11 15.26
CA VAL A 248 -0.97 1.27 14.30
C VAL A 248 -0.99 1.89 12.90
N LEU A 249 0.18 1.98 12.26
CA LEU A 249 0.39 2.50 10.91
C LEU A 249 0.56 1.33 9.92
N SER A 250 0.16 1.52 8.67
CA SER A 250 0.22 0.46 7.66
C SER A 250 1.65 0.04 7.31
N VAL A 251 1.91 -1.27 7.30
CA VAL A 251 3.23 -1.90 7.14
C VAL A 251 3.39 -2.45 5.72
N VAL A 252 3.43 -1.58 4.70
CA VAL A 252 3.87 -2.04 3.37
C VAL A 252 5.38 -1.80 3.26
N PRO A 253 6.24 -2.79 2.99
CA PRO A 253 7.68 -2.57 2.78
C PRO A 253 7.96 -1.69 1.54
N PRO A 254 9.07 -0.93 1.47
CA PRO A 254 9.41 -0.15 0.29
C PRO A 254 9.68 -1.05 -0.93
N VAL A 255 9.17 -0.65 -2.09
CA VAL A 255 9.45 -1.24 -3.40
C VAL A 255 10.43 -0.33 -4.12
N THR A 256 11.37 -0.89 -4.89
CA THR A 256 12.32 -0.12 -5.71
C THR A 256 11.90 -0.17 -7.18
N LEU A 257 12.00 0.96 -7.88
CA LEU A 257 11.77 1.05 -9.32
C LEU A 257 12.98 0.47 -10.06
N GLN A 258 12.80 -0.68 -10.73
CA GLN A 258 13.90 -1.45 -11.33
C GLN A 258 14.47 -0.80 -12.60
N ASN A 259 13.63 -0.14 -13.41
CA ASN A 259 14.04 0.52 -14.65
C ASN A 259 13.71 2.02 -14.62
N ALA A 260 14.29 2.73 -13.65
CA ALA A 260 14.07 4.16 -13.49
C ALA A 260 14.43 4.97 -14.75
N ALA A 261 15.46 4.54 -15.51
CA ALA A 261 15.90 5.20 -16.74
C ALA A 261 14.78 5.36 -17.79
N ARG A 262 13.85 4.40 -17.87
CA ARG A 262 12.68 4.46 -18.76
C ARG A 262 11.80 5.69 -18.50
N TYR A 263 11.73 6.13 -17.24
CA TYR A 263 10.85 7.21 -16.79
C TYR A 263 11.59 8.50 -16.44
N GLN A 264 12.91 8.55 -16.65
CA GLN A 264 13.71 9.76 -16.45
C GLN A 264 13.54 10.77 -17.59
N GLN A 265 13.28 10.30 -18.81
CA GLN A 265 13.15 11.13 -19.99
C GLN A 265 11.69 11.39 -20.34
N ALA A 266 11.40 12.64 -20.72
CA ALA A 266 10.07 13.03 -21.15
C ALA A 266 9.69 12.33 -22.46
N THR A 267 8.45 11.84 -22.53
CA THR A 267 7.86 11.40 -23.80
C THR A 267 7.28 12.60 -24.52
N GLU A 268 7.44 12.67 -25.85
CA GLU A 268 6.79 13.68 -26.67
C GLU A 268 5.26 13.48 -26.69
N LEU A 269 4.55 14.25 -25.88
CA LEU A 269 3.10 14.41 -25.89
C LEU A 269 2.78 15.91 -26.05
N THR A 270 2.31 16.32 -27.22
CA THR A 270 2.07 17.73 -27.51
C THR A 270 0.64 18.15 -27.18
N ASP A 271 0.45 19.41 -26.81
CA ASP A 271 -0.89 20.00 -26.59
C ASP A 271 -1.81 19.82 -27.80
N GLN A 272 -1.25 19.83 -29.02
CA GLN A 272 -2.01 19.59 -30.25
C GLN A 272 -2.55 18.16 -30.33
N MET A 273 -1.76 17.15 -29.92
CA MET A 273 -2.22 15.76 -29.88
C MET A 273 -3.36 15.59 -28.88
N VAL A 274 -3.20 16.14 -27.68
CA VAL A 274 -4.21 16.08 -26.61
C VAL A 274 -5.49 16.81 -27.03
N ARG A 275 -5.36 18.01 -27.61
CA ARG A 275 -6.52 18.79 -28.07
C ARG A 275 -7.28 18.08 -29.17
N LYS A 276 -6.57 17.55 -30.18
CA LYS A 276 -7.20 16.77 -31.24
C LYS A 276 -7.94 15.54 -30.69
N ALA A 277 -7.32 14.83 -29.76
CA ALA A 277 -7.93 13.67 -29.12
C ALA A 277 -9.21 14.02 -28.34
N MET A 278 -9.23 15.16 -27.65
CA MET A 278 -10.44 15.68 -26.99
C MET A 278 -11.52 16.08 -27.99
N ASP A 279 -11.15 16.80 -29.07
CA ASP A 279 -12.09 17.20 -30.12
C ASP A 279 -12.76 15.98 -30.78
N ASP A 280 -11.98 14.95 -31.13
CA ASP A 280 -12.48 13.70 -31.72
C ASP A 280 -13.45 12.98 -30.75
N ALA A 281 -13.12 12.93 -29.46
CA ALA A 281 -13.96 12.32 -28.43
C ALA A 281 -15.29 13.07 -28.26
N VAL A 282 -15.24 14.39 -28.20
CA VAL A 282 -16.40 15.29 -28.09
C VAL A 282 -17.32 15.15 -29.31
N GLU A 283 -16.75 15.12 -30.53
CA GLU A 283 -17.55 14.95 -31.74
C GLU A 283 -18.31 13.61 -31.71
N LYS A 284 -17.63 12.55 -31.29
CA LYS A 284 -18.22 11.21 -31.18
C LYS A 284 -19.33 11.16 -30.13
N LEU A 285 -19.12 11.76 -28.96
CA LEU A 285 -20.17 11.90 -27.94
C LEU A 285 -21.37 12.66 -28.47
N ARG A 286 -21.16 13.77 -29.19
CA ARG A 286 -22.25 14.56 -29.79
C ARG A 286 -23.10 13.72 -30.73
N ARG A 287 -22.46 12.94 -31.61
CA ARG A 287 -23.16 12.01 -32.53
C ARG A 287 -23.98 10.96 -31.77
N ASN A 288 -23.54 10.58 -30.58
CA ASN A 288 -24.18 9.57 -29.75
C ASN A 288 -25.30 10.10 -28.84
N ILE A 289 -25.45 11.42 -28.66
CA ILE A 289 -26.51 12.00 -27.79
C ILE A 289 -27.90 11.44 -28.13
N PRO A 290 -28.35 11.39 -29.41
CA PRO A 290 -29.68 10.85 -29.74
C PRO A 290 -29.86 9.36 -29.39
N LYS A 291 -28.77 8.58 -29.33
CA LYS A 291 -28.82 7.17 -28.93
C LYS A 291 -29.05 7.01 -27.42
N TRP A 292 -28.49 7.93 -26.63
CA TRP A 292 -28.45 7.84 -25.17
C TRP A 292 -29.41 8.76 -24.44
N GLU A 293 -30.08 9.70 -25.11
CA GLU A 293 -31.12 10.61 -24.58
C GLU A 293 -31.62 10.31 -23.14
N THR A 294 -32.42 9.26 -22.97
CA THR A 294 -32.90 8.77 -21.65
C THR A 294 -32.30 7.43 -21.21
N LYS A 295 -31.33 6.92 -21.95
CA LYS A 295 -30.81 5.54 -21.88
C LYS A 295 -29.34 5.52 -21.51
N PHE A 296 -28.94 4.51 -20.74
CA PHE A 296 -27.54 4.29 -20.41
C PHE A 296 -26.94 3.17 -21.26
N PRO A 297 -25.64 3.23 -21.60
CA PRO A 297 -24.95 2.15 -22.26
C PRO A 297 -24.78 0.95 -21.32
N THR A 298 -24.62 -0.24 -21.90
CA THR A 298 -24.03 -1.38 -21.18
C THR A 298 -22.60 -1.03 -20.73
N ALA A 299 -22.11 -1.67 -19.66
CA ALA A 299 -20.79 -1.38 -19.09
C ALA A 299 -19.64 -1.53 -20.10
N TYR A 300 -19.78 -2.46 -21.04
CA TYR A 300 -18.87 -2.71 -22.16
C TYR A 300 -19.64 -2.88 -23.47
N SER A 301 -18.96 -2.70 -24.60
CA SER A 301 -19.52 -2.95 -25.93
C SER A 301 -19.40 -4.41 -26.35
N ASN A 302 -20.20 -4.80 -27.34
CA ASN A 302 -20.00 -6.04 -28.09
C ASN A 302 -19.85 -5.68 -29.58
N ASN A 303 -18.79 -6.17 -30.22
CA ASN A 303 -18.42 -5.83 -31.59
C ASN A 303 -18.37 -4.31 -31.78
N SER A 304 -17.70 -3.60 -30.88
CA SER A 304 -17.52 -2.14 -30.95
C SER A 304 -18.84 -1.35 -30.95
N GLN A 305 -19.91 -1.92 -30.36
CA GLN A 305 -21.18 -1.24 -30.15
C GLN A 305 -21.69 -1.45 -28.73
N TYR A 306 -21.83 -0.36 -27.95
CA TYR A 306 -22.57 -0.40 -26.69
C TYR A 306 -24.05 -0.72 -26.96
N GLY A 307 -24.56 -1.67 -26.19
CA GLY A 307 -25.99 -1.91 -26.05
C GLY A 307 -26.64 -0.88 -25.13
N VAL A 308 -27.96 -0.96 -25.00
CA VAL A 308 -28.73 -0.19 -24.01
C VAL A 308 -28.86 -1.04 -22.75
N SER A 309 -28.50 -0.50 -21.58
CA SER A 309 -28.71 -1.18 -20.30
C SER A 309 -30.19 -1.25 -19.94
N GLY A 310 -30.56 -2.22 -19.10
CA GLY A 310 -31.93 -2.35 -18.58
C GLY A 310 -32.34 -1.28 -17.53
N GLY A 311 -31.57 -0.19 -17.41
CA GLY A 311 -31.72 0.83 -16.37
C GLY A 311 -30.37 1.38 -15.90
N ILE A 312 -30.41 2.16 -14.81
CA ILE A 312 -29.21 2.65 -14.13
C ILE A 312 -28.42 1.46 -13.56
N ASN A 313 -27.10 1.48 -13.73
CA ASN A 313 -26.15 0.51 -13.21
C ASN A 313 -24.88 1.23 -12.71
N TRP A 314 -23.93 0.49 -12.14
CA TRP A 314 -22.69 1.03 -11.54
C TRP A 314 -21.87 1.92 -12.49
N THR A 315 -22.00 1.75 -13.82
CA THR A 315 -21.29 2.57 -14.82
C THR A 315 -22.08 3.75 -15.37
N SER A 316 -23.36 3.90 -15.02
CA SER A 316 -24.25 4.91 -15.62
C SER A 316 -23.78 6.35 -15.38
N GLY A 317 -23.11 6.60 -14.25
CA GLY A 317 -22.51 7.90 -13.96
C GLY A 317 -21.42 8.32 -14.95
N MET A 318 -20.71 7.36 -15.55
CA MET A 318 -19.54 7.61 -16.40
C MET A 318 -19.90 8.31 -17.72
N LEU A 319 -20.95 7.86 -18.42
CA LEU A 319 -21.42 8.57 -19.62
C LEU A 319 -21.88 9.99 -19.29
N THR A 320 -22.54 10.16 -18.14
CA THR A 320 -22.99 11.48 -17.68
C THR A 320 -21.79 12.38 -17.39
N GLY A 321 -20.74 11.84 -16.79
CA GLY A 321 -19.46 12.52 -16.61
C GLY A 321 -18.79 12.90 -17.92
N CYS A 322 -18.83 12.05 -18.95
CA CYS A 322 -18.35 12.40 -20.29
C CYS A 322 -19.09 13.62 -20.86
N TYR A 323 -20.41 13.73 -20.66
CA TYR A 323 -21.17 14.92 -21.07
C TYR A 323 -20.80 16.16 -20.27
N TRP A 324 -20.57 16.04 -18.96
CA TRP A 324 -20.08 17.16 -18.17
C TRP A 324 -18.69 17.63 -18.61
N LEU A 325 -17.75 16.71 -18.85
CA LEU A 325 -16.41 17.02 -19.38
C LEU A 325 -16.49 17.70 -20.75
N ALA A 326 -17.32 17.17 -21.65
CA ALA A 326 -17.55 17.76 -22.97
C ALA A 326 -18.17 19.16 -22.88
N TYR A 327 -19.13 19.37 -21.97
CA TYR A 327 -19.71 20.70 -21.70
C TYR A 327 -18.66 21.66 -21.15
N GLU A 328 -17.84 21.24 -20.18
CA GLU A 328 -16.81 22.11 -19.62
C GLU A 328 -15.78 22.54 -20.66
N TYR A 329 -15.41 21.63 -21.57
CA TYR A 329 -14.47 21.87 -22.66
C TYR A 329 -15.07 22.78 -23.75
N THR A 330 -16.29 22.49 -24.22
CA THR A 330 -16.89 23.16 -25.40
C THR A 330 -17.82 24.32 -25.07
N LYS A 331 -18.39 24.34 -23.86
CA LYS A 331 -19.54 25.16 -23.46
C LYS A 331 -20.82 24.95 -24.30
N ASP A 332 -20.92 23.85 -25.03
CA ASP A 332 -22.10 23.54 -25.85
C ASP A 332 -23.27 23.03 -25.00
N SER A 333 -24.42 23.70 -25.10
CA SER A 333 -25.61 23.37 -24.30
C SER A 333 -26.18 21.98 -24.55
N ALA A 334 -25.93 21.36 -25.72
CA ALA A 334 -26.41 20.01 -26.01
C ALA A 334 -25.84 18.98 -25.03
N PHE A 335 -24.57 19.12 -24.64
CA PHE A 335 -23.96 18.24 -23.64
C PHE A 335 -24.52 18.50 -22.24
N ARG A 336 -24.71 19.77 -21.87
CA ARG A 336 -25.35 20.14 -20.60
C ARG A 336 -26.76 19.57 -20.49
N GLU A 337 -27.55 19.67 -21.56
CA GLU A 337 -28.92 19.17 -21.60
C GLU A 337 -28.97 17.64 -21.50
N ALA A 338 -28.10 16.94 -22.24
CA ALA A 338 -27.95 15.49 -22.14
C ALA A 338 -27.53 15.05 -20.72
N ALA A 339 -26.57 15.74 -20.10
CA ALA A 339 -26.15 15.46 -18.73
C ALA A 339 -27.28 15.70 -17.72
N LEU A 340 -28.01 16.81 -17.84
CA LEU A 340 -29.15 17.12 -16.97
C LEU A 340 -30.26 16.09 -17.07
N GLN A 341 -30.56 15.61 -18.28
CA GLN A 341 -31.55 14.57 -18.51
C GLN A 341 -31.19 13.26 -17.78
N HIS A 342 -29.93 12.86 -17.79
CA HIS A 342 -29.45 11.74 -17.00
C HIS A 342 -29.52 12.02 -15.49
N THR A 343 -29.08 13.21 -15.05
CA THR A 343 -29.08 13.54 -13.61
C THR A 343 -30.48 13.50 -13.00
N ASN A 344 -31.51 13.97 -13.72
CA ASN A 344 -32.90 13.87 -13.27
C ASN A 344 -33.32 12.41 -12.98
N GLN A 345 -32.86 11.45 -13.79
CA GLN A 345 -33.12 10.03 -13.54
C GLN A 345 -32.40 9.52 -12.30
N PHE A 346 -31.16 9.97 -12.03
CA PHE A 346 -30.44 9.63 -10.79
C PHE A 346 -31.12 10.19 -9.54
N GLN A 347 -31.77 11.35 -9.63
CA GLN A 347 -32.54 11.91 -8.52
C GLN A 347 -33.75 11.02 -8.18
N THR A 348 -34.50 10.59 -9.21
CA THR A 348 -35.62 9.64 -9.01
C THR A 348 -35.13 8.29 -8.51
N PHE A 349 -34.00 7.80 -9.05
CA PHE A 349 -33.41 6.52 -8.65
C PHE A 349 -33.00 6.51 -7.17
N ALA A 350 -32.45 7.62 -6.65
CA ALA A 350 -32.03 7.78 -5.26
C ALA A 350 -33.20 7.77 -4.26
N GLN A 351 -34.43 8.07 -4.68
CA GLN A 351 -35.59 8.11 -3.78
C GLN A 351 -36.02 6.71 -3.29
N ASN A 352 -35.56 5.65 -3.94
CA ASN A 352 -35.81 4.28 -3.51
C ASN A 352 -34.51 3.66 -2.99
N ALA A 353 -34.39 3.53 -1.67
CA ALA A 353 -33.18 3.02 -1.01
C ALA A 353 -32.76 1.61 -1.50
N ASN A 354 -33.69 0.78 -1.99
CA ASN A 354 -33.37 -0.54 -2.52
C ASN A 354 -32.58 -0.50 -3.84
N ASN A 355 -32.62 0.63 -4.56
CA ASN A 355 -31.93 0.80 -5.84
C ASN A 355 -30.42 1.02 -5.67
N LEU A 356 -29.96 1.34 -4.46
CA LEU A 356 -28.59 1.76 -4.15
C LEU A 356 -27.87 0.79 -3.21
N ASN A 357 -28.35 -0.45 -3.11
CA ASN A 357 -27.80 -1.47 -2.20
C ASN A 357 -26.47 -2.10 -2.70
N ASP A 358 -25.54 -1.27 -3.15
CA ASP A 358 -24.20 -1.64 -3.61
C ASP A 358 -23.19 -0.50 -3.32
N HIS A 359 -21.94 -0.87 -3.07
CA HIS A 359 -20.85 0.05 -2.75
C HIS A 359 -20.48 1.03 -3.89
N ASP A 360 -20.94 0.79 -5.13
CA ASP A 360 -20.65 1.58 -6.34
C ASP A 360 -21.35 2.96 -6.42
N THR A 361 -21.95 3.41 -5.33
CA THR A 361 -22.73 4.65 -5.29
C THR A 361 -21.89 5.88 -5.69
N GLY A 362 -20.61 5.91 -5.32
CA GLY A 362 -19.70 6.99 -5.74
C GLY A 362 -19.47 7.04 -7.25
N PHE A 363 -19.33 5.90 -7.93
CA PHE A 363 -19.21 5.86 -9.40
C PHE A 363 -20.45 6.36 -10.13
N ILE A 364 -21.63 6.20 -9.53
CA ILE A 364 -22.88 6.70 -10.12
C ILE A 364 -23.01 8.20 -9.90
N TYR A 365 -22.83 8.69 -8.67
CA TYR A 365 -23.22 10.05 -8.28
C TYR A 365 -22.11 11.09 -8.36
N THR A 366 -20.83 10.70 -8.28
CA THR A 366 -19.71 11.65 -8.38
C THR A 366 -19.54 12.23 -9.78
N PRO A 367 -19.39 11.43 -10.85
CA PRO A 367 -19.29 11.97 -12.21
C PRO A 367 -20.61 12.52 -12.75
N SER A 368 -21.74 12.36 -12.04
CA SER A 368 -23.05 12.86 -12.47
C SER A 368 -23.54 14.05 -11.65
N CYS A 369 -24.04 13.81 -10.44
CA CYS A 369 -24.66 14.81 -9.58
C CYS A 369 -23.64 15.74 -8.93
N VAL A 370 -22.52 15.23 -8.42
CA VAL A 370 -21.44 16.08 -7.86
C VAL A 370 -20.84 16.94 -8.96
N ALA A 371 -20.55 16.37 -10.13
CA ALA A 371 -20.09 17.12 -11.31
C ALA A 371 -21.08 18.24 -11.70
N GLY A 372 -22.36 17.90 -11.86
CA GLY A 372 -23.40 18.88 -12.20
C GLY A 372 -23.56 19.97 -11.14
N TYR A 373 -23.46 19.65 -9.85
CA TYR A 373 -23.45 20.65 -8.78
C TYR A 373 -22.20 21.55 -8.84
N LYS A 374 -21.00 20.97 -9.00
CA LYS A 374 -19.74 21.74 -9.08
C LYS A 374 -19.79 22.75 -10.23
N ILE A 375 -20.31 22.35 -11.39
CA ILE A 375 -20.40 23.16 -12.61
C ILE A 375 -21.53 24.19 -12.55
N MET A 376 -22.75 23.77 -12.16
CA MET A 376 -23.97 24.60 -12.29
C MET A 376 -24.44 25.23 -10.98
N LYS A 377 -23.85 24.84 -9.84
CA LYS A 377 -24.31 25.20 -8.48
C LYS A 377 -25.79 24.87 -8.24
N ASN A 378 -26.27 23.78 -8.83
CA ASN A 378 -27.65 23.31 -8.69
C ASN A 378 -27.85 22.58 -7.35
N ASP A 379 -28.59 23.20 -6.43
CA ASP A 379 -28.85 22.66 -5.08
C ASP A 379 -29.62 21.32 -5.07
N ALA A 380 -30.45 21.06 -6.09
CA ALA A 380 -31.13 19.77 -6.18
C ALA A 380 -30.14 18.61 -6.42
N LEU A 381 -29.11 18.85 -7.25
CA LEU A 381 -28.05 17.87 -7.49
C LEU A 381 -27.15 17.68 -6.26
N ARG A 382 -26.86 18.77 -5.54
CA ARG A 382 -26.16 18.74 -4.24
C ARG A 382 -26.87 17.83 -3.25
N LYS A 383 -28.18 18.05 -3.03
CA LYS A 383 -29.01 17.24 -2.13
C LYS A 383 -29.05 15.77 -2.53
N THR A 384 -29.17 15.49 -3.83
CA THR A 384 -29.14 14.12 -4.33
C THR A 384 -27.79 13.44 -4.07
N ALA A 385 -26.66 14.12 -4.27
CA ALA A 385 -25.34 13.57 -4.00
C ALA A 385 -25.11 13.33 -2.50
N ILE A 386 -25.58 14.21 -1.61
CA ILE A 386 -25.53 14.00 -0.15
C ILE A 386 -26.37 12.78 0.25
N SER A 387 -27.59 12.65 -0.28
CA SER A 387 -28.45 11.48 0.00
C SER A 387 -27.84 10.17 -0.52
N ALA A 388 -27.12 10.21 -1.65
CA ALA A 388 -26.34 9.08 -2.12
C ALA A 388 -25.19 8.74 -1.17
N ALA A 389 -24.50 9.74 -0.60
CA ALA A 389 -23.46 9.52 0.41
C ALA A 389 -24.03 8.90 1.69
N GLU A 390 -25.18 9.37 2.18
CA GLU A 390 -25.91 8.77 3.31
C GLU A 390 -26.24 7.31 3.04
N THR A 391 -26.66 6.98 1.82
CA THR A 391 -26.95 5.61 1.42
C THR A 391 -25.69 4.75 1.40
N LEU A 392 -24.59 5.23 0.82
CA LEU A 392 -23.30 4.55 0.85
C LEU A 392 -22.82 4.32 2.29
N LEU A 393 -23.09 5.25 3.21
CA LEU A 393 -22.71 5.12 4.61
C LEU A 393 -23.41 3.96 5.32
N THR A 394 -24.60 3.55 4.84
CA THR A 394 -25.30 2.35 5.38
C THR A 394 -24.56 1.04 5.10
N HIS A 395 -23.62 1.04 4.15
CA HIS A 395 -22.74 -0.09 3.84
C HIS A 395 -21.44 -0.07 4.66
N TYR A 396 -21.19 0.97 5.45
CA TYR A 396 -19.96 1.08 6.24
C TYR A 396 -20.06 0.27 7.53
N ASP A 397 -19.06 -0.58 7.77
CA ASP A 397 -18.89 -1.28 9.04
C ASP A 397 -18.04 -0.44 10.00
N TRP A 398 -18.68 0.18 10.98
CA TRP A 398 -18.02 1.03 11.98
C TRP A 398 -17.17 0.27 13.00
N GLU A 399 -17.33 -1.05 13.12
CA GLU A 399 -16.51 -1.85 14.03
C GLU A 399 -15.21 -2.29 13.33
N ASN A 400 -15.27 -2.53 12.02
CA ASN A 400 -14.18 -3.09 11.23
C ASN A 400 -13.60 -2.13 10.18
N ASN A 401 -14.13 -0.92 10.10
CA ASN A 401 -13.57 0.21 9.39
C ASN A 401 -13.48 0.03 7.85
N PHE A 402 -14.51 -0.54 7.22
CA PHE A 402 -14.59 -0.63 5.76
C PHE A 402 -16.01 -0.60 5.19
N ILE A 403 -16.13 -0.19 3.94
CA ILE A 403 -17.35 -0.28 3.12
C ILE A 403 -17.53 -1.74 2.67
N ILE A 404 -18.63 -2.34 3.08
CA ILE A 404 -19.06 -3.69 2.67
C ILE A 404 -19.56 -3.62 1.23
N ARG A 405 -19.15 -4.59 0.39
CA ARG A 405 -19.57 -4.69 -1.02
C ARG A 405 -21.06 -4.45 -1.27
N SER A 406 -21.93 -5.21 -0.60
CA SER A 406 -23.37 -5.13 -0.80
C SER A 406 -24.10 -5.61 0.44
N GLY A 407 -25.16 -4.89 0.80
CA GLY A 407 -25.91 -5.09 2.03
C GLY A 407 -25.18 -4.60 3.30
N TYR A 408 -25.72 -5.05 4.42
CA TYR A 408 -25.18 -4.86 5.78
C TYR A 408 -24.42 -6.11 6.24
N ARG A 409 -23.68 -6.00 7.35
CA ARG A 409 -22.98 -7.13 7.98
C ARG A 409 -23.95 -8.30 8.22
N ASN A 410 -23.77 -9.37 7.46
CA ASN A 410 -24.62 -10.56 7.54
C ASN A 410 -23.77 -11.79 7.87
N VAL A 411 -23.88 -12.25 9.12
CA VAL A 411 -23.18 -13.42 9.66
C VAL A 411 -23.45 -14.71 8.89
N SER A 412 -24.53 -14.78 8.09
CA SER A 412 -24.88 -15.94 7.26
C SER A 412 -24.36 -15.88 5.83
N ASN A 413 -23.85 -14.73 5.36
CA ASN A 413 -23.35 -14.55 3.99
C ASN A 413 -21.87 -14.11 3.98
N TYR A 414 -20.99 -15.09 4.05
CA TYR A 414 -19.54 -14.89 4.01
C TYR A 414 -19.03 -14.18 2.75
N ASN A 415 -19.69 -14.37 1.61
CA ASN A 415 -19.21 -13.82 0.34
C ASN A 415 -19.52 -12.32 0.16
N GLY A 416 -20.50 -11.80 0.92
CA GLY A 416 -20.88 -10.39 0.93
C GLY A 416 -20.00 -9.52 1.83
N TYR A 417 -19.40 -10.11 2.88
CA TYR A 417 -18.63 -9.37 3.88
C TYR A 417 -17.16 -9.22 3.48
N ARG A 418 -16.94 -8.32 2.53
CA ARG A 418 -15.63 -8.01 1.95
C ARG A 418 -15.56 -6.57 1.49
N THR A 419 -14.36 -6.02 1.48
CA THR A 419 -14.04 -4.76 0.80
C THR A 419 -13.34 -5.05 -0.53
N LEU A 420 -13.35 -4.06 -1.42
CA LEU A 420 -12.82 -4.16 -2.79
C LEU A 420 -11.94 -2.95 -3.09
N VAL A 421 -10.96 -3.11 -3.99
CA VAL A 421 -10.09 -1.99 -4.39
C VAL A 421 -10.82 -0.82 -5.06
N ASP A 422 -11.92 -1.07 -5.77
CA ASP A 422 -12.73 -0.05 -6.45
C ASP A 422 -13.56 0.81 -5.47
N SER A 423 -13.80 0.35 -4.25
CA SER A 423 -14.38 1.17 -3.18
C SER A 423 -13.56 2.44 -2.86
N MET A 424 -12.26 2.46 -3.19
CA MET A 424 -11.42 3.67 -3.11
C MET A 424 -11.86 4.80 -4.05
N MET A 425 -12.61 4.48 -5.11
CA MET A 425 -13.23 5.49 -5.97
C MET A 425 -14.63 5.89 -5.50
N ASN A 426 -15.14 5.28 -4.43
CA ASN A 426 -16.43 5.60 -3.84
C ASN A 426 -16.32 6.49 -2.59
N ILE A 427 -15.22 6.43 -1.84
CA ILE A 427 -14.94 7.36 -0.72
C ILE A 427 -14.89 8.86 -1.08
N PRO A 428 -14.59 9.30 -2.32
CA PRO A 428 -14.67 10.73 -2.66
C PRO A 428 -16.07 11.32 -2.45
N LEU A 429 -17.12 10.50 -2.56
CA LEU A 429 -18.50 10.92 -2.28
C LEU A 429 -18.69 11.28 -0.79
N PHE A 430 -18.03 10.56 0.12
CA PHE A 430 -18.01 10.91 1.55
C PHE A 430 -17.27 12.23 1.80
N PHE A 431 -16.10 12.42 1.18
CA PHE A 431 -15.39 13.71 1.32
C PHE A 431 -16.21 14.89 0.79
N PHE A 432 -16.92 14.71 -0.33
CA PHE A 432 -17.87 15.70 -0.83
C PHE A 432 -18.97 15.99 0.21
N ALA A 433 -19.63 14.95 0.74
CA ALA A 433 -20.69 15.13 1.74
C ALA A 433 -20.16 15.85 2.99
N TYR A 434 -18.99 15.48 3.50
CA TYR A 434 -18.33 16.16 4.60
C TYR A 434 -18.11 17.66 4.33
N GLN A 435 -17.60 18.03 3.15
CA GLN A 435 -17.39 19.44 2.80
C GLN A 435 -18.70 20.24 2.74
N GLU A 436 -19.79 19.59 2.34
CA GLU A 436 -21.09 20.24 2.17
C GLU A 436 -21.93 20.28 3.45
N THR A 437 -21.73 19.36 4.40
CA THR A 437 -22.56 19.23 5.62
C THR A 437 -21.79 19.45 6.92
N ALA A 438 -20.45 19.35 6.90
CA ALA A 438 -19.57 19.30 8.07
C ALA A 438 -19.82 18.10 9.01
N GLU A 439 -20.56 17.08 8.57
CA GLU A 439 -20.81 15.87 9.35
C GLU A 439 -19.58 14.96 9.37
N GLN A 440 -18.97 14.82 10.55
CA GLN A 440 -17.69 14.13 10.74
C GLN A 440 -17.70 12.65 10.38
N GLN A 441 -18.87 11.99 10.44
CA GLN A 441 -19.02 10.58 10.09
C GLN A 441 -18.54 10.28 8.67
N PHE A 442 -18.78 11.18 7.70
CA PHE A 442 -18.34 10.96 6.33
C PHE A 442 -16.81 11.02 6.21
N TYR A 443 -16.18 12.00 6.87
CA TYR A 443 -14.72 12.12 6.86
C TYR A 443 -14.05 10.93 7.56
N GLN A 444 -14.59 10.51 8.71
CA GLN A 444 -14.09 9.36 9.46
C GLN A 444 -14.19 8.07 8.65
N ALA A 445 -15.37 7.77 8.09
CA ALA A 445 -15.58 6.58 7.27
C ALA A 445 -14.65 6.55 6.05
N ALA A 446 -14.47 7.67 5.35
CA ALA A 446 -13.52 7.76 4.25
C ALA A 446 -12.07 7.53 4.71
N MET A 447 -11.70 8.12 5.84
CA MET A 447 -10.33 8.05 6.38
C MET A 447 -9.94 6.65 6.81
N GLU A 448 -10.80 6.01 7.58
CA GLU A 448 -10.62 4.67 8.10
C GLU A 448 -10.67 3.63 6.98
N HIS A 449 -11.58 3.79 6.01
CA HIS A 449 -11.68 2.90 4.86
C HIS A 449 -10.40 2.84 4.02
N TYR A 450 -9.78 3.99 3.69
CA TYR A 450 -8.52 3.94 2.93
C TYR A 450 -7.39 3.33 3.75
N ARG A 451 -7.39 3.45 5.08
CA ARG A 451 -6.39 2.80 5.95
C ARG A 451 -6.54 1.29 5.95
N THR A 452 -7.77 0.80 6.08
CA THR A 452 -8.09 -0.63 5.92
C THR A 452 -7.68 -1.14 4.53
N THR A 453 -7.88 -0.33 3.49
CA THR A 453 -7.40 -0.65 2.14
C THR A 453 -5.88 -0.76 2.09
N MET A 454 -5.12 0.21 2.63
CA MET A 454 -3.66 0.16 2.69
C MET A 454 -3.17 -1.08 3.45
N GLN A 455 -3.85 -1.49 4.52
CA GLN A 455 -3.47 -2.60 5.38
C GLN A 455 -3.71 -3.97 4.74
N TYR A 456 -4.88 -4.17 4.11
CA TYR A 456 -5.31 -5.52 3.73
C TYR A 456 -5.33 -5.75 2.22
N LEU A 457 -5.57 -4.72 1.41
CA LEU A 457 -5.64 -4.89 -0.04
C LEU A 457 -4.26 -4.77 -0.73
N ILE A 458 -3.25 -4.21 -0.06
CA ILE A 458 -1.89 -4.05 -0.60
C ILE A 458 -0.99 -5.16 -0.08
N ARG A 459 -0.27 -5.84 -0.98
CA ARG A 459 0.70 -6.88 -0.65
C ARG A 459 2.09 -6.29 -0.43
N ASN A 460 2.98 -7.09 0.16
CA ASN A 460 4.34 -6.65 0.51
C ASN A 460 5.19 -6.21 -0.70
N ASP A 461 4.92 -6.75 -1.89
CA ASP A 461 5.62 -6.43 -3.14
C ASP A 461 5.04 -5.19 -3.85
N GLY A 462 4.05 -4.53 -3.24
CA GLY A 462 3.34 -3.39 -3.81
C GLY A 462 2.17 -3.78 -4.72
N SER A 463 1.99 -5.06 -5.05
CA SER A 463 0.80 -5.53 -5.78
C SER A 463 -0.46 -5.42 -4.92
N SER A 464 -1.64 -5.61 -5.52
CA SER A 464 -2.91 -5.55 -4.79
C SER A 464 -3.81 -6.75 -5.04
N TYR A 465 -4.50 -7.20 -3.99
CA TYR A 465 -5.67 -8.04 -4.11
C TYR A 465 -6.80 -7.28 -4.80
N HIS A 466 -7.78 -8.00 -5.36
CA HIS A 466 -9.00 -7.36 -5.88
C HIS A 466 -10.00 -7.14 -4.74
N HIS A 467 -10.30 -8.18 -3.97
CA HIS A 467 -11.12 -8.10 -2.76
C HIS A 467 -10.35 -8.60 -1.55
N TYR A 468 -10.76 -8.17 -0.36
CA TYR A 468 -10.32 -8.76 0.89
C TYR A 468 -11.52 -9.19 1.73
N GLN A 469 -11.55 -10.47 2.09
CA GLN A 469 -12.61 -11.06 2.91
C GLN A 469 -12.31 -10.94 4.39
N PHE A 470 -13.38 -10.73 5.16
CA PHE A 470 -13.36 -10.71 6.62
C PHE A 470 -14.37 -11.74 7.13
N ASP A 471 -14.17 -12.22 8.36
CA ASP A 471 -15.13 -13.08 9.04
C ASP A 471 -16.29 -12.23 9.56
N PRO A 472 -17.55 -12.45 9.13
CA PRO A 472 -18.66 -11.58 9.51
C PRO A 472 -19.09 -11.74 10.96
N ALA A 473 -18.68 -12.78 11.70
CA ALA A 473 -18.98 -12.91 13.11
C ALA A 473 -17.97 -12.16 13.99
N THR A 474 -16.70 -12.12 13.58
CA THR A 474 -15.59 -11.64 14.40
C THR A 474 -14.89 -10.39 13.87
N GLY A 475 -15.10 -10.05 12.60
CA GLY A 475 -14.34 -8.98 11.93
C GLY A 475 -12.93 -9.39 11.49
N ALA A 476 -12.49 -10.61 11.83
CA ALA A 476 -11.11 -11.02 11.61
C ALA A 476 -10.78 -11.11 10.10
N PRO A 477 -9.56 -10.70 9.69
CA PRO A 477 -9.13 -10.82 8.30
C PRO A 477 -9.03 -12.29 7.88
N VAL A 478 -9.55 -12.62 6.71
CA VAL A 478 -9.55 -13.99 6.15
C VAL A 478 -8.47 -14.14 5.10
N GLY A 479 -8.52 -13.26 4.09
CA GLY A 479 -7.58 -13.31 2.97
C GLY A 479 -8.12 -12.60 1.73
N GLY A 480 -7.19 -12.35 0.81
CA GLY A 480 -7.51 -11.74 -0.45
C GLY A 480 -8.03 -12.75 -1.48
N VAL A 481 -9.01 -12.32 -2.26
CA VAL A 481 -9.64 -13.12 -3.33
C VAL A 481 -9.86 -12.26 -4.56
N THR A 482 -10.06 -12.89 -5.71
CA THR A 482 -10.42 -12.17 -6.93
C THR A 482 -11.69 -12.71 -7.57
N HIS A 483 -12.40 -11.83 -8.28
CA HIS A 483 -13.45 -12.20 -9.23
C HIS A 483 -13.04 -11.91 -10.68
N GLN A 484 -12.33 -10.80 -10.93
CA GLN A 484 -11.97 -10.36 -12.29
C GLN A 484 -10.49 -10.54 -12.65
N GLY A 485 -9.62 -10.86 -11.69
CA GLY A 485 -8.20 -11.13 -11.91
C GLY A 485 -7.94 -12.59 -12.31
N ASN A 486 -6.71 -12.86 -12.74
CA ASN A 486 -6.25 -14.18 -13.18
C ASN A 486 -6.26 -15.23 -12.06
N SER A 487 -5.84 -14.86 -10.85
CA SER A 487 -5.84 -15.73 -9.67
C SER A 487 -5.97 -14.90 -8.39
N ASN A 488 -6.14 -15.54 -7.22
CA ASN A 488 -6.18 -14.80 -5.95
C ASN A 488 -4.82 -14.16 -5.62
N GLU A 489 -3.75 -14.72 -6.17
CA GLU A 489 -2.37 -14.30 -6.03
C GLU A 489 -1.98 -13.25 -7.09
N SER A 490 -2.75 -13.15 -8.18
CA SER A 490 -2.48 -12.22 -9.28
C SER A 490 -2.78 -10.76 -8.91
N CYS A 491 -2.38 -9.83 -9.80
CA CYS A 491 -2.67 -8.41 -9.65
C CYS A 491 -3.43 -7.89 -10.87
N TRP A 492 -4.75 -7.85 -10.73
CA TRP A 492 -5.64 -7.33 -11.74
C TRP A 492 -5.38 -5.85 -12.03
N SER A 493 -5.05 -5.52 -13.28
CA SER A 493 -4.50 -4.20 -13.66
C SER A 493 -5.43 -3.04 -13.31
N ARG A 494 -6.72 -3.14 -13.62
CA ARG A 494 -7.69 -2.09 -13.33
C ARG A 494 -7.96 -1.93 -11.84
N GLY A 495 -8.02 -3.04 -11.09
CA GLY A 495 -8.13 -2.99 -9.64
C GLY A 495 -6.97 -2.23 -9.01
N HIS A 496 -5.77 -2.50 -9.52
CA HIS A 496 -4.57 -1.78 -9.10
C HIS A 496 -4.61 -0.30 -9.49
N SER A 497 -5.10 0.03 -10.69
CA SER A 497 -5.28 1.41 -11.14
C SER A 497 -6.29 2.20 -10.29
N TRP A 498 -7.32 1.56 -9.72
CA TRP A 498 -8.21 2.24 -8.76
C TRP A 498 -7.49 2.74 -7.52
N LEU A 499 -6.47 2.03 -7.04
CA LEU A 499 -5.63 2.48 -5.94
C LEU A 499 -4.73 3.64 -6.37
N LEU A 500 -4.15 3.55 -7.58
CA LEU A 500 -3.33 4.60 -8.17
C LEU A 500 -4.08 5.92 -8.38
N TYR A 501 -5.41 5.92 -8.37
CA TYR A 501 -6.19 7.14 -8.41
C TYR A 501 -6.87 7.49 -7.07
N GLY A 502 -7.44 6.51 -6.39
CA GLY A 502 -8.13 6.70 -5.11
C GLY A 502 -7.22 7.24 -4.01
N PHE A 503 -5.97 6.77 -3.91
CA PHE A 503 -5.02 7.27 -2.91
C PHE A 503 -4.67 8.76 -3.09
N PRO A 504 -4.28 9.24 -4.29
CA PRO A 504 -4.11 10.67 -4.53
C PRO A 504 -5.34 11.51 -4.19
N ILE A 505 -6.55 11.01 -4.48
CA ILE A 505 -7.78 11.69 -4.10
C ILE A 505 -7.89 11.76 -2.57
N ALA A 506 -7.74 10.64 -1.85
CA ALA A 506 -7.76 10.62 -0.39
C ALA A 506 -6.72 11.57 0.21
N TYR A 507 -5.47 11.55 -0.28
CA TYR A 507 -4.41 12.47 0.15
C TYR A 507 -4.79 13.94 -0.08
N SER A 508 -5.47 14.24 -1.18
CA SER A 508 -5.91 15.61 -1.47
C SER A 508 -6.83 16.18 -0.39
N TYR A 509 -7.61 15.32 0.29
CA TYR A 509 -8.51 15.69 1.38
C TYR A 509 -7.85 15.59 2.76
N THR A 510 -7.04 14.57 3.01
CA THR A 510 -6.57 14.25 4.37
C THR A 510 -5.17 14.76 4.68
N LYS A 511 -4.34 14.93 3.65
CA LYS A 511 -2.89 15.19 3.79
C LYS A 511 -2.16 14.12 4.62
N ASP A 512 -2.72 12.92 4.74
CA ASP A 512 -2.10 11.82 5.46
C ASP A 512 -0.84 11.35 4.71
N LYS A 513 0.34 11.63 5.28
CA LYS A 513 1.63 11.35 4.64
C LYS A 513 1.87 9.85 4.44
N GLU A 514 1.22 8.97 5.23
CA GLU A 514 1.30 7.51 5.03
C GLU A 514 0.88 7.11 3.61
N ILE A 515 -0.08 7.86 3.01
CA ILE A 515 -0.56 7.60 1.66
C ILE A 515 0.56 7.75 0.64
N ILE A 516 1.49 8.70 0.80
CA ILE A 516 2.58 8.91 -0.17
C ILE A 516 3.47 7.66 -0.24
N ASP A 517 3.81 7.09 0.91
CA ASP A 517 4.70 5.92 0.98
C ASP A 517 4.04 4.67 0.42
N VAL A 518 2.76 4.45 0.71
CA VAL A 518 1.99 3.34 0.12
C VAL A 518 1.81 3.56 -1.38
N TYR A 519 1.48 4.79 -1.79
CA TYR A 519 1.31 5.14 -3.20
C TYR A 519 2.56 4.85 -4.02
N LYS A 520 3.75 5.24 -3.53
CA LYS A 520 5.02 4.98 -4.24
C LYS A 520 5.22 3.49 -4.50
N LYS A 521 4.87 2.63 -3.55
CA LYS A 521 5.00 1.17 -3.68
C LYS A 521 4.07 0.61 -4.75
N VAL A 522 2.79 0.99 -4.68
CA VAL A 522 1.76 0.64 -5.67
C VAL A 522 2.17 1.14 -7.06
N ALA A 523 2.61 2.39 -7.18
CA ALA A 523 3.08 2.98 -8.42
C ALA A 523 4.32 2.27 -8.98
N TYR A 524 5.30 1.94 -8.16
CA TYR A 524 6.51 1.27 -8.62
C TYR A 524 6.24 -0.18 -9.02
N PHE A 525 5.34 -0.89 -8.34
CA PHE A 525 4.87 -2.20 -8.80
C PHE A 525 4.25 -2.09 -10.20
N TYR A 526 3.32 -1.14 -10.40
CA TYR A 526 2.72 -0.90 -11.72
C TYR A 526 3.77 -0.61 -12.79
N LEU A 527 4.70 0.31 -12.53
CA LEU A 527 5.73 0.70 -13.51
C LEU A 527 6.72 -0.42 -13.82
N ASN A 528 7.12 -1.22 -12.82
CA ASN A 528 8.00 -2.38 -13.03
C ASN A 528 7.36 -3.44 -13.94
N ASN A 529 6.01 -3.55 -13.93
CA ASN A 529 5.28 -4.55 -14.70
C ASN A 529 4.60 -3.98 -15.97
N LEU A 530 4.75 -2.68 -16.26
CA LEU A 530 4.14 -2.06 -17.44
C LEU A 530 4.91 -2.48 -18.71
N PRO A 531 4.25 -3.04 -19.75
CA PRO A 531 4.90 -3.41 -21.01
C PRO A 531 5.39 -2.17 -21.78
N SER A 532 6.27 -2.39 -22.74
CA SER A 532 6.96 -1.34 -23.51
C SER A 532 6.04 -0.46 -24.36
N ASP A 533 4.86 -0.96 -24.75
CA ASP A 533 3.82 -0.19 -25.44
C ASP A 533 3.02 0.76 -24.52
N ASN A 534 3.32 0.75 -23.22
CA ASN A 534 2.70 1.56 -22.18
C ASN A 534 1.20 1.30 -21.98
N ILE A 535 0.66 0.16 -22.40
CA ILE A 535 -0.72 -0.25 -22.07
C ILE A 535 -0.65 -1.57 -21.30
N PRO A 536 -1.11 -1.64 -20.04
CA PRO A 536 -0.98 -2.86 -19.26
C PRO A 536 -1.78 -4.01 -19.89
N TYR A 537 -1.30 -5.24 -19.66
CA TYR A 537 -2.16 -6.42 -19.78
C TYR A 537 -3.33 -6.30 -18.80
N TRP A 538 -4.39 -7.06 -19.02
CA TRP A 538 -5.54 -7.07 -18.12
C TRP A 538 -5.18 -7.52 -16.69
N ASP A 539 -4.10 -8.28 -16.52
CA ASP A 539 -3.52 -8.70 -15.24
C ASP A 539 -1.98 -8.66 -15.31
N PHE A 540 -1.32 -8.29 -14.20
CA PHE A 540 0.15 -8.19 -14.12
C PHE A 540 0.87 -9.52 -13.92
N ASP A 541 0.15 -10.65 -13.80
CA ASP A 541 0.74 -11.98 -14.02
C ASP A 541 1.29 -12.14 -15.45
N PHE A 542 0.84 -11.29 -16.38
CA PHE A 542 1.26 -11.30 -17.77
C PHE A 542 2.24 -10.16 -18.07
N ASN A 543 3.29 -10.50 -18.80
CA ASN A 543 4.45 -9.67 -19.06
C ASN A 543 4.76 -9.59 -20.57
N GLU A 544 5.75 -8.75 -20.91
CA GLU A 544 6.14 -8.46 -22.29
C GLU A 544 6.24 -9.71 -23.16
N GLY A 545 5.59 -9.70 -24.33
CA GLY A 545 5.51 -10.84 -25.25
C GLY A 545 4.35 -11.82 -25.00
N SER A 546 3.56 -11.66 -23.93
CA SER A 546 2.33 -12.45 -23.72
C SER A 546 1.26 -12.16 -24.80
N SER A 547 0.47 -13.17 -25.15
CA SER A 547 -0.69 -13.07 -26.06
C SER A 547 -1.98 -12.64 -25.37
N GLU A 548 -1.95 -12.43 -24.04
CA GLU A 548 -3.11 -12.03 -23.27
C GLU A 548 -3.61 -10.62 -23.63
N PRO A 549 -4.90 -10.32 -23.44
CA PRO A 549 -5.46 -9.03 -23.85
C PRO A 549 -4.95 -7.87 -22.98
N ARG A 550 -4.95 -6.68 -23.58
CA ARG A 550 -4.66 -5.41 -22.90
C ARG A 550 -5.86 -4.93 -22.08
N ASP A 551 -5.62 -3.98 -21.19
CA ASP A 551 -6.67 -3.16 -20.60
C ASP A 551 -6.33 -1.66 -20.66
N ALA A 552 -6.79 -1.00 -21.72
CA ALA A 552 -6.62 0.44 -21.90
C ALA A 552 -7.35 1.28 -20.83
N SER A 553 -8.37 0.74 -20.17
CA SER A 553 -9.05 1.49 -19.10
C SER A 553 -8.16 1.65 -17.87
N ALA A 554 -7.39 0.60 -17.51
CA ALA A 554 -6.40 0.66 -16.44
C ALA A 554 -5.36 1.75 -16.71
N ALA A 555 -4.85 1.86 -17.94
CA ALA A 555 -3.94 2.96 -18.32
C ALA A 555 -4.60 4.35 -18.17
N ALA A 556 -5.84 4.53 -18.64
CA ALA A 556 -6.54 5.81 -18.54
C ALA A 556 -6.74 6.25 -17.08
N ILE A 557 -7.12 5.32 -16.20
CA ILE A 557 -7.28 5.55 -14.76
C ILE A 557 -5.94 5.91 -14.12
N THR A 558 -4.88 5.16 -14.45
CA THR A 558 -3.53 5.41 -13.93
C THR A 558 -2.99 6.78 -14.34
N VAL A 559 -3.25 7.23 -15.58
CA VAL A 559 -2.87 8.58 -16.02
C VAL A 559 -3.52 9.65 -15.14
N CYS A 560 -4.84 9.55 -14.87
CA CYS A 560 -5.51 10.47 -13.95
C CYS A 560 -4.89 10.45 -12.55
N GLY A 561 -4.57 9.24 -12.05
CA GLY A 561 -3.94 9.04 -10.75
C GLY A 561 -2.54 9.66 -10.62
N PHE A 562 -1.66 9.42 -11.61
CA PHE A 562 -0.32 10.02 -11.63
C PHE A 562 -0.38 11.54 -11.73
N LEU A 563 -1.23 12.09 -12.60
CA LEU A 563 -1.40 13.54 -12.71
C LEU A 563 -1.94 14.15 -11.41
N GLU A 564 -2.81 13.43 -10.69
CA GLU A 564 -3.30 13.86 -9.39
C GLU A 564 -2.19 13.83 -8.33
N MET A 565 -1.41 12.75 -8.23
CA MET A 565 -0.32 12.67 -7.25
C MET A 565 0.79 13.70 -7.52
N CYS A 566 1.09 13.99 -8.78
CA CYS A 566 2.11 14.97 -9.15
C CYS A 566 1.82 16.38 -8.62
N LYS A 567 0.57 16.71 -8.27
CA LYS A 567 0.22 17.97 -7.60
C LYS A 567 0.77 18.08 -6.19
N TRP A 568 1.05 16.95 -5.55
CA TRP A 568 1.40 16.86 -4.12
C TRP A 568 2.87 16.49 -3.89
N LEU A 569 3.53 15.89 -4.88
CA LEU A 569 4.94 15.55 -4.78
C LEU A 569 5.85 16.79 -4.89
N PRO A 570 7.01 16.80 -4.19
CA PRO A 570 7.95 17.90 -4.27
C PRO A 570 8.41 18.15 -5.70
N GLU A 571 8.52 19.43 -6.06
CA GLU A 571 9.02 19.84 -7.38
C GLU A 571 10.45 19.32 -7.59
N GLY A 572 10.73 18.81 -8.79
CA GLY A 572 12.02 18.21 -9.12
C GLY A 572 12.35 16.86 -8.45
N SER A 573 11.46 16.30 -7.62
CA SER A 573 11.67 14.96 -7.05
C SER A 573 11.67 13.88 -8.15
N ALA A 574 12.49 12.84 -7.95
CA ALA A 574 12.56 11.71 -8.87
C ALA A 574 11.18 11.06 -9.09
N ASP A 575 10.42 10.86 -8.01
CA ASP A 575 9.04 10.32 -8.06
C ASP A 575 8.13 11.12 -8.98
N LYS A 576 8.13 12.46 -8.83
CA LYS A 576 7.29 13.34 -9.65
C LYS A 576 7.67 13.26 -11.13
N ILE A 577 8.98 13.22 -11.42
CA ILE A 577 9.50 13.06 -12.79
C ILE A 577 9.05 11.71 -13.36
N TYR A 578 9.23 10.61 -12.61
CA TYR A 578 8.87 9.28 -13.06
C TYR A 578 7.39 9.14 -13.36
N PHE A 579 6.53 9.60 -12.43
CA PHE A 579 5.07 9.50 -12.60
C PHE A 579 4.56 10.40 -13.71
N LYS A 580 5.10 11.62 -13.85
CA LYS A 580 4.72 12.52 -14.94
C LYS A 580 5.11 11.94 -16.31
N ASN A 581 6.34 11.47 -16.46
CA ASN A 581 6.81 10.90 -17.73
C ASN A 581 6.09 9.59 -18.07
N ALA A 582 5.78 8.75 -17.07
CA ALA A 582 4.94 7.57 -17.26
C ALA A 582 3.51 7.94 -17.68
N ALA A 583 2.93 8.99 -17.10
CA ALA A 583 1.61 9.49 -17.50
C ALA A 583 1.62 10.01 -18.95
N ASP A 584 2.67 10.72 -19.36
CA ASP A 584 2.82 11.23 -20.73
C ASP A 584 2.94 10.09 -21.74
N ALA A 585 3.76 9.07 -21.42
CA ALA A 585 3.94 7.88 -22.25
C ALA A 585 2.64 7.09 -22.43
N GLN A 586 1.90 6.86 -21.35
CA GLN A 586 0.62 6.16 -21.38
C GLN A 586 -0.45 6.97 -22.10
N MET A 587 -0.56 8.28 -21.84
CA MET A 587 -1.52 9.14 -22.54
C MET A 587 -1.26 9.15 -24.05
N ARG A 588 0.01 9.24 -24.46
CA ARG A 588 0.40 9.12 -25.86
C ARG A 588 -0.04 7.77 -26.44
N ALA A 589 0.24 6.67 -25.76
CA ALA A 589 -0.16 5.34 -26.20
C ALA A 589 -1.68 5.18 -26.31
N LEU A 590 -2.45 5.75 -25.37
CA LEU A 590 -3.91 5.77 -25.44
C LEU A 590 -4.39 6.52 -26.70
N ILE A 591 -3.86 7.71 -26.96
CA ILE A 591 -4.22 8.52 -28.14
C ILE A 591 -3.86 7.79 -29.44
N THR A 592 -2.65 7.22 -29.53
CA THR A 592 -2.16 6.67 -30.81
C THR A 592 -2.65 5.24 -31.07
N ASN A 593 -2.87 4.45 -30.03
CA ASN A 593 -3.06 3.00 -30.16
C ASN A 593 -4.43 2.51 -29.69
N CYS A 594 -5.18 3.31 -28.92
CA CYS A 594 -6.44 2.87 -28.30
C CYS A 594 -7.64 3.76 -28.67
N ALA A 595 -7.43 5.05 -28.93
CA ALA A 595 -8.50 5.96 -29.34
C ALA A 595 -9.18 5.46 -30.62
N ASP A 596 -10.50 5.33 -30.56
CA ASP A 596 -11.28 4.86 -31.69
C ASP A 596 -11.82 6.05 -32.50
N THR A 597 -11.21 6.29 -33.66
CA THR A 597 -11.68 7.30 -34.63
C THR A 597 -12.63 6.72 -35.68
N SER A 598 -13.07 5.46 -35.53
CA SER A 598 -13.97 4.78 -36.47
C SER A 598 -15.47 4.96 -36.13
N VAL A 599 -16.33 4.16 -36.78
CA VAL A 599 -17.80 4.16 -36.63
C VAL A 599 -18.32 3.52 -35.34
N GLY A 600 -17.43 2.98 -34.48
CA GLY A 600 -17.80 2.52 -33.15
C GLY A 600 -18.47 3.63 -32.32
N ASN A 601 -19.08 3.29 -31.19
CA ASN A 601 -19.74 4.28 -30.33
C ASN A 601 -19.10 4.44 -28.93
N GLY A 602 -17.91 3.88 -28.71
CA GLY A 602 -17.03 4.20 -27.58
C GLY A 602 -15.84 5.07 -27.98
N LEU A 603 -15.07 5.56 -27.01
CA LEU A 603 -13.97 6.50 -27.22
C LEU A 603 -12.61 5.80 -27.30
N ILE A 604 -12.37 4.82 -26.42
CA ILE A 604 -11.16 3.99 -26.44
C ILE A 604 -11.49 2.49 -26.51
N GLY A 605 -10.82 1.78 -27.42
CA GLY A 605 -10.83 0.31 -27.51
C GLY A 605 -9.73 -0.36 -26.70
N LYS A 606 -9.54 -1.66 -26.91
CA LYS A 606 -8.56 -2.50 -26.18
C LYS A 606 -8.78 -2.48 -24.67
N VAL A 607 -10.03 -2.30 -24.24
CA VAL A 607 -10.44 -2.42 -22.84
C VAL A 607 -10.89 -3.84 -22.58
N SER A 608 -10.51 -4.41 -21.44
CA SER A 608 -10.91 -5.77 -21.05
C SER A 608 -11.71 -5.73 -19.76
N HIS A 609 -13.03 -5.91 -19.87
CA HIS A 609 -13.93 -5.78 -18.72
C HIS A 609 -13.77 -6.93 -17.73
N ALA A 610 -13.96 -8.18 -18.14
CA ALA A 610 -13.93 -9.32 -17.24
C ALA A 610 -13.47 -10.56 -18.00
N VAL A 611 -12.15 -10.70 -18.14
CA VAL A 611 -11.50 -11.73 -18.96
C VAL A 611 -11.82 -13.16 -18.49
N PRO A 612 -11.76 -13.50 -17.19
CA PRO A 612 -12.12 -14.85 -16.72
C PRO A 612 -13.56 -15.24 -17.08
N GLN A 613 -14.47 -14.27 -17.14
CA GLN A 613 -15.87 -14.45 -17.49
C GLN A 613 -16.14 -14.33 -19.00
N LYS A 614 -15.12 -14.06 -19.83
CA LYS A 614 -15.23 -13.84 -21.28
C LYS A 614 -16.15 -12.70 -21.68
N ASN A 615 -16.19 -11.65 -20.86
CA ASN A 615 -17.06 -10.49 -21.05
C ASN A 615 -16.25 -9.26 -21.44
N GLY A 616 -16.58 -8.65 -22.58
CA GLY A 616 -16.01 -7.37 -23.02
C GLY A 616 -14.49 -7.39 -23.15
N ILE A 617 -13.93 -8.35 -23.90
CA ILE A 617 -12.49 -8.50 -24.10
C ILE A 617 -12.06 -7.70 -25.34
N LEU A 618 -11.10 -6.78 -25.17
CA LEU A 618 -10.62 -5.88 -26.22
C LEU A 618 -11.73 -5.01 -26.85
N GLU A 619 -12.75 -4.69 -26.06
CA GLU A 619 -13.92 -3.90 -26.44
C GLU A 619 -13.77 -2.45 -25.93
N TYR A 620 -14.86 -1.67 -26.02
CA TYR A 620 -15.02 -0.42 -25.28
C TYR A 620 -15.57 -0.70 -23.89
N ALA A 621 -15.26 0.17 -22.93
CA ALA A 621 -15.98 0.22 -21.67
C ALA A 621 -16.17 1.66 -21.20
N VAL A 622 -17.37 1.99 -20.71
CA VAL A 622 -17.78 3.40 -20.55
C VAL A 622 -16.98 4.11 -19.46
N TYR A 623 -16.48 3.37 -18.47
CA TYR A 623 -15.51 3.90 -17.50
C TYR A 623 -14.16 4.21 -18.14
N GLY A 624 -13.69 3.38 -19.08
CA GLY A 624 -12.49 3.68 -19.88
C GLY A 624 -12.65 4.97 -20.68
N ASP A 625 -13.81 5.15 -21.31
CA ASP A 625 -14.16 6.37 -22.04
C ASP A 625 -14.13 7.62 -21.12
N TYR A 626 -14.72 7.51 -19.92
CA TYR A 626 -14.73 8.59 -18.94
C TYR A 626 -13.32 8.97 -18.47
N PHE A 627 -12.52 8.01 -17.99
CA PHE A 627 -11.18 8.32 -17.49
C PHE A 627 -10.22 8.77 -18.60
N TYR A 628 -10.43 8.32 -19.85
CA TYR A 628 -9.69 8.85 -21.00
C TYR A 628 -9.98 10.33 -21.22
N MET A 629 -11.26 10.73 -21.23
CA MET A 629 -11.62 12.14 -21.35
C MET A 629 -11.17 12.97 -20.15
N GLU A 630 -11.23 12.39 -18.95
CA GLU A 630 -10.76 13.08 -17.74
C GLU A 630 -9.25 13.33 -17.80
N ALA A 631 -8.46 12.34 -18.26
CA ALA A 631 -7.03 12.49 -18.48
C ALA A 631 -6.75 13.61 -19.51
N LEU A 632 -7.45 13.61 -20.65
CA LEU A 632 -7.34 14.67 -21.65
C LEU A 632 -7.68 16.06 -21.06
N MET A 633 -8.74 16.15 -20.26
CA MET A 633 -9.13 17.39 -19.59
C MET A 633 -8.02 17.89 -18.64
N ARG A 634 -7.42 16.98 -17.86
CA ARG A 634 -6.32 17.31 -16.93
C ARG A 634 -5.08 17.83 -17.66
N TYR A 635 -4.79 17.35 -18.86
CA TYR A 635 -3.71 17.91 -19.69
C TYR A 635 -4.07 19.27 -20.27
N LEU A 636 -5.29 19.44 -20.78
CA LEU A 636 -5.74 20.69 -21.41
C LEU A 636 -5.99 21.81 -20.40
N ASN A 637 -6.29 21.45 -19.16
CA ASN A 637 -6.55 22.36 -18.06
C ASN A 637 -5.97 21.78 -16.75
N PRO A 638 -4.68 22.03 -16.46
CA PRO A 638 -4.01 21.53 -15.24
C PRO A 638 -4.70 21.95 -13.93
N ASP A 639 -5.38 23.11 -13.95
CA ASP A 639 -6.13 23.67 -12.82
C ASP A 639 -7.61 23.22 -12.77
N TRP A 640 -8.00 22.27 -13.63
CA TRP A 640 -9.37 21.77 -13.67
C TRP A 640 -9.80 21.22 -12.30
N GLN A 641 -10.97 21.69 -11.85
CA GLN A 641 -11.61 21.20 -10.63
C GLN A 641 -12.25 19.85 -10.90
N ARG A 642 -11.53 18.79 -10.57
CA ARG A 642 -12.00 17.41 -10.69
C ARG A 642 -13.35 17.18 -9.99
N TYR A 643 -14.11 16.21 -10.52
CA TYR A 643 -15.39 15.81 -9.93
C TYR A 643 -15.23 15.04 -8.62
N TRP A 644 -14.19 14.22 -8.53
CA TRP A 644 -13.84 13.42 -7.35
C TRP A 644 -13.36 14.23 -6.15
#